data_AF-A0A929DTW2-F1
#
_entry.id   AF-A0A929DTW2-F1
#
_cell.length_a   1.000
_cell.length_b   1.000
_cell.length_c   1.000
_cell.angle_alpha   90.00
_cell.angle_beta   90.00
_cell.angle_gamma   90.00
#
_symmetry.space_group_name_H-M   'P 1'
#
loop_
_entity.id
_entity.type
_entity.pdbx_description
1 polymer ?
#
loop_
_entity_poly.entity_id
_entity_poly.type
_entity_poly.pdbx_seq_one_letter_code
_entity_poly.pdbx_strand_id
1 'polypeptide(L)'
;MTEIEKLDRIAINVRSRKLLNQLLDENPEFEEILRNSKNETEVVVGVREWIERSFKEREDAFSFYSARHSGAELFDSLEWRDYAIIRILDYIDHAGYEYPDLNLRGEIAVSNPLRLIWLAVHKGTGGAKPDFFFDMIMLFRQLRGESEQAVFLPERVSGWMDRFPSGLDPRIVRLREENRQRIIRILMEQIDSGEVLSQRYNFESGLDQSQKLEKMEEWWQDYRFHLRFAIRSPELLNKMLNHSLDPDTMKILKDAEKVGIPFFVNPYYLSLLHVRVPYFAVGADLAIRYYVLYSKQLVEEFGNIVAWEKEDQIEPGKPNAAGWLLPEGHNIHRRYPEVAILIPDTMGRACAGLCSSCQRMYDFQGGRLNFDLDKLAPGEKWGDKLKKLMTYFEKDAQLRDILITGGDGLMSSDKSLRLLLDEIYEMSLRKVSRNKSLPEGQKLAELVRIRIGTRLPVYLPQRITPELVNILKEFKEKASEAGIKQFLIQTHFMSPMEVSPESGKAVRRLISAGWTVTNQLVFTAAASRRGHSAKLRQVLNDIGVLPYYTFAVKGYMENNAGSTPNARIVQEQLEEKVAGKIAPEHYDAIRKFPEETSMMVENIQALRKLAKLPFLATDRNVLNLPGVGKSMTFRVVGITRYGRRILEFDHDNTRWHSPIIEKMGKVIIIESKS
;
A
#
# COMPACT_ATOMS: atom_id res chain seq x y z
N MET A 1 -25.05 -28.75 -14.97
CA MET A 1 -25.31 -27.99 -13.74
C MET A 1 -24.12 -27.08 -13.51
N THR A 2 -24.32 -25.76 -13.58
CA THR A 2 -23.27 -24.77 -13.36
C THR A 2 -22.78 -24.81 -11.92
N GLU A 3 -21.60 -24.26 -11.64
CA GLU A 3 -21.07 -24.21 -10.26
C GLU A 3 -22.01 -23.40 -9.35
N ILE A 4 -22.63 -22.34 -9.89
CA ILE A 4 -23.63 -21.54 -9.19
C ILE A 4 -24.86 -22.37 -8.83
N GLU A 5 -25.38 -23.19 -9.75
CA GLU A 5 -26.52 -24.08 -9.45
C GLU A 5 -26.19 -25.11 -8.36
N LYS A 6 -24.93 -25.57 -8.27
CA LYS A 6 -24.49 -26.40 -7.14
C LYS A 6 -24.52 -25.61 -5.84
N LEU A 7 -23.92 -24.42 -5.83
CA LEU A 7 -23.83 -23.58 -4.64
C LEU A 7 -25.21 -23.13 -4.15
N ASP A 8 -26.18 -22.94 -5.05
CA ASP A 8 -27.56 -22.56 -4.73
C ASP A 8 -28.33 -23.66 -4.00
N ARG A 9 -27.89 -24.92 -4.11
CA ARG A 9 -28.44 -26.07 -3.37
C ARG A 9 -27.81 -26.23 -1.98
N ILE A 10 -26.73 -25.49 -1.68
CA ILE A 10 -26.08 -25.56 -0.37
C ILE A 10 -26.95 -24.87 0.67
N ALA A 11 -27.25 -25.58 1.76
CA ALA A 11 -27.97 -25.04 2.91
C ALA A 11 -27.20 -23.89 3.57
N ILE A 12 -27.90 -22.84 3.99
CA ILE A 12 -27.30 -21.81 4.83
C ILE A 12 -27.04 -22.37 6.24
N ASN A 13 -25.97 -21.91 6.89
CA ASN A 13 -25.67 -22.36 8.25
C ASN A 13 -26.57 -21.70 9.30
N VAL A 14 -26.54 -22.21 10.54
CA VAL A 14 -27.38 -21.72 11.65
C VAL A 14 -27.20 -20.22 11.91
N ARG A 15 -25.96 -19.71 11.81
CA ARG A 15 -25.67 -18.28 12.02
C ARG A 15 -26.25 -17.42 10.91
N SER A 16 -26.11 -17.84 9.64
CA SER A 16 -26.76 -17.21 8.49
C SER A 16 -28.27 -17.19 8.64
N ARG A 17 -28.89 -18.30 9.09
CA ARG A 17 -30.34 -18.37 9.32
C ARG A 17 -30.80 -17.40 10.42
N LYS A 18 -30.04 -17.27 11.51
CA LYS A 18 -30.34 -16.29 12.56
C LYS A 18 -30.30 -14.85 12.02
N LEU A 19 -29.28 -14.52 11.23
CA LEU A 19 -29.16 -13.21 10.61
C LEU A 19 -30.24 -12.96 9.56
N LEU A 20 -30.62 -13.99 8.78
CA LEU A 20 -31.75 -13.90 7.87
C LEU A 20 -33.04 -13.55 8.62
N ASN A 21 -33.37 -14.28 9.69
CA ASN A 21 -34.57 -13.99 10.47
C ASN A 21 -34.53 -12.55 11.00
N GLN A 22 -33.39 -12.12 11.53
CA GLN A 22 -33.21 -10.73 11.97
C GLN A 22 -33.44 -9.72 10.81
N LEU A 23 -32.92 -10.00 9.61
CA LEU A 23 -33.14 -9.15 8.44
C LEU A 23 -34.64 -9.06 8.08
N LEU A 24 -35.38 -10.16 8.18
CA LEU A 24 -36.82 -10.19 7.88
C LEU A 24 -37.64 -9.49 8.97
N ASP A 25 -37.38 -9.80 10.24
CA ASP A 25 -38.05 -9.21 11.39
C ASP A 25 -37.90 -7.67 11.40
N GLU A 26 -36.73 -7.17 10.97
CA GLU A 26 -36.45 -5.74 10.83
C GLU A 26 -37.06 -5.10 9.56
N ASN A 27 -37.57 -5.87 8.61
CA ASN A 27 -38.06 -5.40 7.31
C ASN A 27 -39.33 -6.15 6.85
N PRO A 28 -40.50 -5.90 7.46
CA PRO A 28 -41.73 -6.65 7.18
C PRO A 28 -42.22 -6.52 5.73
N GLU A 29 -42.13 -5.33 5.11
CA GLU A 29 -42.50 -5.16 3.69
C GLU A 29 -41.59 -5.96 2.74
N PHE A 30 -40.29 -6.01 3.04
CA PHE A 30 -39.34 -6.81 2.28
C PHE A 30 -39.61 -8.31 2.45
N GLU A 31 -39.93 -8.74 3.68
CA GLU A 31 -40.36 -10.12 3.95
C GLU A 31 -41.62 -10.49 3.17
N GLU A 32 -42.62 -9.62 3.14
CA GLU A 32 -43.85 -9.84 2.38
C GLU A 32 -43.57 -10.03 0.88
N ILE A 33 -42.75 -9.16 0.29
CA ILE A 33 -42.33 -9.28 -1.12
C ILE A 33 -41.65 -10.62 -1.36
N LEU A 34 -40.72 -11.01 -0.50
CA LEU A 34 -40.00 -12.28 -0.63
C LEU A 34 -40.97 -13.47 -0.58
N ARG A 35 -41.84 -13.54 0.43
CA ARG A 35 -42.77 -14.67 0.65
C ARG A 35 -43.82 -14.81 -0.44
N ASN A 36 -44.32 -13.69 -0.97
CA ASN A 36 -45.36 -13.69 -2.00
C ASN A 36 -44.81 -13.94 -3.42
N SER A 37 -43.51 -13.74 -3.62
CA SER A 37 -42.85 -13.97 -4.91
C SER A 37 -42.62 -15.46 -5.19
N LYS A 38 -43.02 -15.90 -6.38
CA LYS A 38 -42.88 -17.29 -6.86
C LYS A 38 -41.49 -17.59 -7.40
N ASN A 39 -40.76 -16.58 -7.85
CA ASN A 39 -39.45 -16.69 -8.46
C ASN A 39 -38.61 -15.42 -8.21
N GLU A 40 -37.34 -15.45 -8.58
CA GLU A 40 -36.40 -14.34 -8.37
C GLU A 40 -36.78 -13.07 -9.14
N THR A 41 -37.40 -13.20 -10.32
CA THR A 41 -37.80 -12.06 -11.15
C THR A 41 -38.90 -11.26 -10.45
N GLU A 42 -39.88 -11.95 -9.85
CA GLU A 42 -40.93 -11.31 -9.05
C GLU A 42 -40.36 -10.56 -7.83
N VAL A 43 -39.33 -11.11 -7.17
CA VAL A 43 -38.65 -10.42 -6.05
C VAL A 43 -37.97 -9.15 -6.55
N VAL A 44 -37.22 -9.24 -7.65
CA VAL A 44 -36.52 -8.09 -8.25
C VAL A 44 -37.49 -6.96 -8.59
N VAL A 45 -38.60 -7.28 -9.26
CA VAL A 45 -39.63 -6.29 -9.61
C VAL A 45 -40.29 -5.71 -8.35
N GLY A 46 -40.71 -6.56 -7.41
CA GLY A 46 -41.38 -6.11 -6.20
C GLY A 46 -40.50 -5.21 -5.32
N VAL A 47 -39.20 -5.52 -5.18
CA VAL A 47 -38.27 -4.68 -4.43
C VAL A 47 -38.03 -3.35 -5.14
N ARG A 48 -37.88 -3.34 -6.47
CA ARG A 48 -37.74 -2.08 -7.23
C ARG A 48 -38.95 -1.17 -7.03
N GLU A 49 -40.15 -1.69 -7.25
CA GLU A 49 -41.40 -0.93 -7.08
C GLU A 49 -41.55 -0.42 -5.65
N TRP A 50 -41.16 -1.23 -4.66
CA TRP A 50 -41.16 -0.81 -3.26
C TRP A 50 -40.19 0.35 -3.01
N ILE A 51 -38.96 0.30 -3.51
CA ILE A 51 -37.97 1.36 -3.34
C ILE A 51 -38.44 2.64 -4.05
N GLU A 52 -38.85 2.55 -5.32
CA GLU A 52 -39.30 3.69 -6.13
C GLU A 52 -40.55 4.36 -5.52
N ARG A 53 -41.49 3.56 -4.98
CA ARG A 53 -42.69 4.09 -4.33
C ARG A 53 -42.39 4.74 -2.97
N SER A 54 -41.58 4.08 -2.15
CA SER A 54 -41.42 4.43 -0.73
C SER A 54 -40.42 5.55 -0.49
N PHE A 55 -39.56 5.84 -1.48
CA PHE A 55 -38.51 6.85 -1.37
C PHE A 55 -38.58 7.91 -2.48
N LYS A 56 -39.70 8.01 -3.20
CA LYS A 56 -39.87 8.93 -4.36
C LYS A 56 -39.49 10.39 -4.09
N GLU A 57 -39.55 10.82 -2.83
CA GLU A 57 -39.16 12.17 -2.40
C GLU A 57 -37.65 12.41 -2.41
N ARG A 58 -36.84 11.35 -2.56
CA ARG A 58 -35.37 11.39 -2.61
C ARG A 58 -34.88 11.60 -4.05
N GLU A 59 -35.30 12.71 -4.67
CA GLU A 59 -35.03 13.02 -6.08
C GLU A 59 -33.52 13.00 -6.42
N ASP A 60 -32.68 13.48 -5.51
CA ASP A 60 -31.22 13.49 -5.67
C ASP A 60 -30.64 12.06 -5.78
N ALA A 61 -31.16 11.10 -5.01
CA ALA A 61 -30.74 9.71 -5.05
C ALA A 61 -31.03 9.08 -6.43
N PHE A 62 -32.24 9.26 -6.95
CA PHE A 62 -32.64 8.73 -8.26
C PHE A 62 -31.94 9.46 -9.42
N SER A 63 -31.71 10.77 -9.28
CA SER A 63 -30.96 11.56 -10.24
C SER A 63 -29.51 11.10 -10.31
N PHE A 64 -28.87 10.88 -9.15
CA PHE A 64 -27.50 10.36 -9.09
C PHE A 64 -27.41 8.93 -9.61
N TYR A 65 -28.39 8.08 -9.28
CA TYR A 65 -28.47 6.71 -9.79
C TYR A 65 -28.57 6.67 -11.32
N SER A 66 -29.42 7.52 -11.92
CA SER A 66 -29.68 7.53 -13.37
C SER A 66 -28.61 8.27 -14.18
N ALA A 67 -27.75 9.06 -13.53
CA ALA A 67 -26.75 9.86 -14.22
C ALA A 67 -25.63 9.00 -14.83
N ARG A 68 -25.38 9.15 -16.15
CA ARG A 68 -24.22 8.54 -16.82
C ARG A 68 -22.88 9.03 -16.27
N HIS A 69 -22.83 10.29 -15.84
CA HIS A 69 -21.68 10.93 -15.18
C HIS A 69 -22.23 11.88 -14.12
N SER A 70 -22.26 11.46 -12.86
CA SER A 70 -22.68 12.32 -11.76
C SER A 70 -21.58 13.34 -11.43
N GLY A 71 -21.97 14.61 -11.33
CA GLY A 71 -21.08 15.69 -10.90
C GLY A 71 -20.82 15.65 -9.39
N ALA A 72 -19.76 16.34 -8.94
CA ALA A 72 -19.44 16.44 -7.52
C ALA A 72 -20.58 17.08 -6.71
N GLU A 73 -21.26 18.08 -7.27
CA GLU A 73 -22.39 18.76 -6.62
C GLU A 73 -23.53 17.80 -6.27
N LEU A 74 -23.91 16.91 -7.20
CA LEU A 74 -24.96 15.92 -6.97
C LEU A 74 -24.52 14.82 -6.01
N PHE A 75 -23.22 14.49 -5.97
CA PHE A 75 -22.71 13.56 -4.96
C PHE A 75 -22.74 14.18 -3.55
N ASP A 76 -22.39 15.46 -3.45
CA ASP A 76 -22.32 16.20 -2.19
C ASP A 76 -23.71 16.50 -1.60
N SER A 77 -24.78 16.46 -2.42
CA SER A 77 -26.16 16.62 -1.96
C SER A 77 -26.78 15.33 -1.40
N LEU A 78 -26.17 14.16 -1.63
CA LEU A 78 -26.67 12.88 -1.12
C LEU A 78 -26.57 12.82 0.40
N GLU A 79 -27.63 12.36 1.06
CA GLU A 79 -27.61 12.04 2.48
C GLU A 79 -27.31 10.55 2.72
N TRP A 80 -27.06 10.19 3.98
CA TRP A 80 -26.64 8.84 4.35
C TRP A 80 -27.61 7.73 3.88
N ARG A 81 -28.92 8.00 3.86
CA ARG A 81 -29.94 7.06 3.40
C ARG A 81 -29.91 6.85 1.88
N ASP A 82 -29.52 7.87 1.10
CA ASP A 82 -29.54 7.82 -0.37
C ASP A 82 -28.57 6.78 -0.92
N TYR A 83 -27.41 6.62 -0.27
CA TYR A 83 -26.45 5.58 -0.64
C TYR A 83 -27.04 4.16 -0.54
N ALA A 84 -27.99 3.91 0.37
CA ALA A 84 -28.67 2.62 0.47
C ALA A 84 -29.66 2.41 -0.68
N ILE A 85 -30.43 3.44 -1.03
CA ILE A 85 -31.35 3.43 -2.18
C ILE A 85 -30.57 3.10 -3.45
N ILE A 86 -29.52 3.88 -3.72
CA ILE A 86 -28.65 3.73 -4.89
C ILE A 86 -28.05 2.32 -4.94
N ARG A 87 -27.52 1.82 -3.82
CA ARG A 87 -26.89 0.49 -3.75
C ARG A 87 -27.89 -0.65 -3.97
N ILE A 88 -29.13 -0.54 -3.47
CA ILE A 88 -30.17 -1.55 -3.72
C ILE A 88 -30.55 -1.56 -5.20
N LEU A 89 -30.73 -0.39 -5.83
CA LEU A 89 -31.03 -0.30 -7.25
C LEU A 89 -29.87 -0.84 -8.12
N ASP A 90 -28.62 -0.52 -7.76
CA ASP A 90 -27.44 -1.08 -8.42
C ASP A 90 -27.42 -2.62 -8.31
N TYR A 91 -27.79 -3.20 -7.16
CA TYR A 91 -27.91 -4.66 -7.00
C TYR A 91 -28.97 -5.29 -7.89
N ILE A 92 -30.05 -4.55 -8.16
CA ILE A 92 -31.11 -5.02 -9.05
C ILE A 92 -30.63 -4.98 -10.51
N ASP A 93 -30.00 -3.89 -10.94
CA ASP A 93 -29.53 -3.74 -12.33
C ASP A 93 -28.44 -4.76 -12.70
N HIS A 94 -27.60 -5.11 -11.74
CA HIS A 94 -26.50 -6.05 -11.91
C HIS A 94 -26.88 -7.48 -11.50
N ALA A 95 -28.16 -7.75 -11.21
CA ALA A 95 -28.62 -9.07 -10.82
C ALA A 95 -28.35 -10.08 -11.97
N GLY A 96 -27.60 -11.14 -11.66
CA GLY A 96 -27.24 -12.18 -12.61
C GLY A 96 -25.98 -11.89 -13.43
N TYR A 97 -25.33 -10.74 -13.26
CA TYR A 97 -24.08 -10.43 -13.96
C TYR A 97 -22.95 -11.32 -13.46
N GLU A 98 -22.10 -11.73 -14.41
CA GLU A 98 -20.93 -12.60 -14.20
C GLU A 98 -19.64 -11.77 -14.14
N TYR A 99 -18.85 -12.00 -13.10
CA TYR A 99 -17.58 -11.29 -12.87
C TYR A 99 -16.44 -12.29 -12.62
N PRO A 100 -15.28 -12.15 -13.29
CA PRO A 100 -14.12 -12.96 -12.98
C PRO A 100 -13.55 -12.59 -11.61
N ASP A 101 -13.49 -13.54 -10.69
CA ASP A 101 -12.92 -13.36 -9.35
C ASP A 101 -11.44 -13.76 -9.33
N LEU A 102 -10.56 -12.77 -9.41
CA LEU A 102 -9.12 -12.99 -9.37
C LEU A 102 -8.63 -13.46 -7.99
N ASN A 103 -9.43 -13.33 -6.93
CA ASN A 103 -9.14 -14.00 -5.65
C ASN A 103 -9.36 -15.50 -5.71
N LEU A 104 -10.12 -15.98 -6.70
CA LEU A 104 -10.38 -17.39 -6.96
C LEU A 104 -9.88 -17.77 -8.36
N ARG A 105 -8.70 -17.25 -8.75
CA ARG A 105 -8.01 -17.59 -10.01
C ARG A 105 -8.85 -17.38 -11.27
N GLY A 106 -9.76 -16.40 -11.25
CA GLY A 106 -10.62 -16.06 -12.38
C GLY A 106 -11.90 -16.88 -12.47
N GLU A 107 -12.25 -17.67 -11.45
CA GLU A 107 -13.58 -18.29 -11.34
C GLU A 107 -14.70 -17.25 -11.44
N ILE A 108 -15.81 -17.63 -12.06
CA ILE A 108 -16.93 -16.72 -12.26
C ILE A 108 -17.75 -16.57 -10.98
N ALA A 109 -17.82 -15.35 -10.47
CA ALA A 109 -18.74 -14.94 -9.43
C ALA A 109 -19.98 -14.29 -10.04
N VAL A 110 -21.17 -14.73 -9.61
CA VAL A 110 -22.44 -14.07 -9.95
C VAL A 110 -22.97 -13.29 -8.76
N SER A 111 -23.33 -12.03 -8.99
CA SER A 111 -24.02 -11.20 -8.02
C SER A 111 -25.52 -11.33 -8.22
N ASN A 112 -26.23 -11.86 -7.22
CA ASN A 112 -27.68 -11.80 -7.19
C ASN A 112 -28.19 -11.82 -5.72
N PRO A 113 -28.04 -10.71 -4.99
CA PRO A 113 -28.31 -10.68 -3.55
C PRO A 113 -29.77 -11.01 -3.21
N LEU A 114 -30.73 -10.50 -3.99
CA LEU A 114 -32.15 -10.75 -3.78
C LEU A 114 -32.53 -12.22 -3.99
N ARG A 115 -32.00 -12.87 -5.04
CA ARG A 115 -32.16 -14.32 -5.25
C ARG A 115 -31.58 -15.12 -4.08
N LEU A 116 -30.39 -14.76 -3.59
CA LEU A 116 -29.77 -15.47 -2.46
C LEU A 116 -30.65 -15.42 -1.21
N ILE A 117 -31.26 -14.26 -0.93
CA ILE A 117 -32.21 -14.10 0.18
C ILE A 117 -33.49 -14.91 -0.08
N TRP A 118 -34.06 -14.85 -1.29
CA TRP A 118 -35.25 -15.62 -1.66
C TRP A 118 -35.03 -17.14 -1.53
N LEU A 119 -33.92 -17.67 -2.02
CA LEU A 119 -33.54 -19.08 -1.85
C LEU A 119 -33.42 -19.46 -0.36
N ALA A 120 -32.86 -18.55 0.45
CA ALA A 120 -32.71 -18.75 1.87
C ALA A 120 -34.07 -18.78 2.60
N VAL A 121 -35.03 -17.92 2.20
CA VAL A 121 -36.39 -17.89 2.74
C VAL A 121 -37.21 -19.13 2.35
N HIS A 122 -37.21 -19.50 1.07
CA HIS A 122 -38.13 -20.53 0.55
C HIS A 122 -37.58 -21.94 0.67
N LYS A 123 -36.25 -22.08 0.62
CA LYS A 123 -35.59 -23.40 0.54
C LYS A 123 -34.60 -23.63 1.68
N GLY A 124 -34.24 -22.59 2.44
CA GLY A 124 -33.12 -22.67 3.39
C GLY A 124 -31.76 -22.88 2.71
N THR A 125 -31.66 -22.60 1.41
CA THR A 125 -30.45 -22.80 0.59
C THR A 125 -29.91 -21.48 0.04
N GLY A 126 -29.02 -21.52 -0.97
CA GLY A 126 -28.33 -20.35 -1.53
C GLY A 126 -26.85 -20.24 -1.10
N GLY A 127 -26.44 -20.99 -0.08
CA GLY A 127 -25.05 -21.07 0.37
C GLY A 127 -24.45 -19.76 0.93
N ALA A 128 -25.27 -18.72 1.11
CA ALA A 128 -24.85 -17.42 1.62
C ALA A 128 -24.31 -17.49 3.06
N LYS A 129 -23.19 -16.82 3.30
CA LYS A 129 -22.45 -16.84 4.56
C LYS A 129 -22.91 -15.70 5.49
N PRO A 130 -22.60 -15.76 6.80
CA PRO A 130 -23.04 -14.76 7.76
C PRO A 130 -22.70 -13.32 7.36
N ASP A 131 -21.53 -13.08 6.79
CA ASP A 131 -21.08 -11.74 6.40
C ASP A 131 -21.94 -11.12 5.29
N PHE A 132 -22.47 -11.94 4.37
CA PHE A 132 -23.44 -11.49 3.38
C PHE A 132 -24.71 -10.96 4.07
N PHE A 133 -25.30 -11.75 4.98
CA PHE A 133 -26.53 -11.33 5.68
C PHE A 133 -26.28 -10.14 6.61
N PHE A 134 -25.11 -10.06 7.24
CA PHE A 134 -24.75 -8.92 8.07
C PHE A 134 -24.63 -7.62 7.27
N ASP A 135 -24.01 -7.67 6.08
CA ASP A 135 -23.95 -6.52 5.18
C ASP A 135 -25.37 -6.11 4.71
N MET A 136 -26.25 -7.06 4.39
CA MET A 136 -27.66 -6.76 4.06
C MET A 136 -28.40 -6.12 5.23
N ILE A 137 -28.24 -6.61 6.46
CA ILE A 137 -28.85 -5.97 7.65
C ILE A 137 -28.41 -4.52 7.77
N MET A 138 -27.11 -4.24 7.62
CA MET A 138 -26.59 -2.88 7.72
C MET A 138 -27.07 -1.98 6.58
N LEU A 139 -27.18 -2.52 5.36
CA LEU A 139 -27.74 -1.82 4.20
C LEU A 139 -29.20 -1.44 4.43
N PHE A 140 -30.04 -2.36 4.92
CA PHE A 140 -31.44 -2.09 5.17
C PHE A 140 -31.65 -1.16 6.39
N ARG A 141 -30.80 -1.24 7.43
CA ARG A 141 -30.79 -0.24 8.51
C ARG A 141 -30.43 1.16 8.01
N GLN A 142 -29.49 1.27 7.07
CA GLN A 142 -29.17 2.53 6.40
C GLN A 142 -30.37 3.03 5.59
N LEU A 143 -31.06 2.15 4.84
CA LEU A 143 -32.29 2.48 4.12
C LEU A 143 -33.39 3.00 5.05
N ARG A 144 -33.57 2.38 6.22
CA ARG A 144 -34.54 2.84 7.24
C ARG A 144 -34.08 4.08 8.01
N GLY A 145 -32.83 4.52 7.84
CA GLY A 145 -32.23 5.64 8.60
C GLY A 145 -31.99 5.32 10.08
N GLU A 146 -31.85 4.05 10.44
CA GLU A 146 -31.45 3.59 11.77
C GLU A 146 -29.93 3.52 11.94
N SER A 147 -29.20 3.60 10.83
CA SER A 147 -27.74 3.76 10.82
C SER A 147 -27.42 5.24 10.66
N GLU A 148 -26.50 5.75 11.47
CA GLU A 148 -26.00 7.13 11.35
C GLU A 148 -24.57 7.13 10.79
N GLN A 149 -24.28 8.14 9.96
CA GLN A 149 -22.91 8.40 9.55
C GLN A 149 -22.10 8.87 10.76
N ALA A 150 -20.94 8.26 10.99
CA ALA A 150 -20.09 8.63 12.11
C ALA A 150 -19.63 10.10 11.98
N VAL A 151 -19.98 10.92 12.97
CA VAL A 151 -19.57 12.33 13.02
C VAL A 151 -18.12 12.44 13.51
N PHE A 152 -17.37 13.35 12.87
CA PHE A 152 -16.02 13.71 13.27
C PHE A 152 -16.02 14.45 14.61
N LEU A 153 -15.20 13.98 15.55
CA LEU A 153 -14.91 14.65 16.82
C LEU A 153 -13.40 14.62 17.05
N PRO A 154 -12.70 15.78 17.09
CA PRO A 154 -11.25 15.84 17.29
C PRO A 154 -10.76 15.07 18.53
N GLU A 155 -11.49 15.19 19.65
CA GLU A 155 -11.16 14.55 20.92
C GLU A 155 -11.23 13.02 20.80
N ARG A 156 -12.17 12.52 19.99
CA ARG A 156 -12.33 11.08 19.72
C ARG A 156 -11.14 10.54 18.94
N VAL A 157 -10.66 11.28 17.93
CA VAL A 157 -9.47 10.90 17.15
C VAL A 157 -8.23 10.91 18.04
N SER A 158 -8.07 11.92 18.90
CA SER A 158 -6.98 11.95 19.89
C SER A 158 -7.03 10.73 20.81
N GLY A 159 -8.19 10.42 21.40
CA GLY A 159 -8.35 9.24 22.26
C GLY A 159 -8.07 7.93 21.54
N TRP A 160 -8.35 7.83 20.24
CA TRP A 160 -7.96 6.66 19.44
C TRP A 160 -6.44 6.59 19.21
N MET A 161 -5.80 7.72 18.95
CA MET A 161 -4.35 7.83 18.75
C MET A 161 -3.56 7.46 20.00
N ASP A 162 -4.04 7.86 21.18
CA ASP A 162 -3.38 7.63 22.48
C ASP A 162 -3.24 6.14 22.84
N ARG A 163 -4.01 5.26 22.19
CA ARG A 163 -3.89 3.80 22.32
C ARG A 163 -2.63 3.23 21.69
N PHE A 164 -1.95 3.99 20.83
CA PHE A 164 -0.79 3.52 20.08
C PHE A 164 0.48 4.26 20.52
N PRO A 165 1.46 3.56 21.10
CA PRO A 165 2.76 4.16 21.34
C PRO A 165 3.50 4.40 20.02
N SER A 166 4.41 5.36 20.04
CA SER A 166 5.38 5.55 18.95
C SER A 166 6.70 4.85 19.27
N GLY A 167 7.50 4.56 18.26
CA GLY A 167 8.86 4.06 18.44
C GLY A 167 9.81 5.06 19.14
N LEU A 168 9.39 6.32 19.27
CA LEU A 168 10.07 7.38 20.03
C LEU A 168 9.68 7.42 21.52
N ASP A 169 8.68 6.65 21.96
CA ASP A 169 8.31 6.59 23.37
C ASP A 169 9.52 6.05 24.17
N PRO A 170 10.00 6.74 25.22
CA PRO A 170 11.18 6.30 25.98
C PRO A 170 11.08 4.87 26.53
N ARG A 171 9.86 4.40 26.82
CA ARG A 171 9.62 3.01 27.27
C ARG A 171 9.82 2.02 26.13
N ILE A 172 9.36 2.37 24.92
CA ILE A 172 9.56 1.54 23.72
C ILE A 172 11.04 1.54 23.30
N VAL A 173 11.73 2.68 23.39
CA VAL A 173 13.17 2.78 23.10
C VAL A 173 13.97 1.84 24.01
N ARG A 174 13.68 1.81 25.32
CA ARG A 174 14.35 0.86 26.25
C ARG A 174 14.11 -0.61 25.88
N LEU A 175 12.87 -0.98 25.53
CA LEU A 175 12.56 -2.35 25.10
C LEU A 175 13.33 -2.74 23.82
N ARG A 176 13.54 -1.79 22.92
CA ARG A 176 14.31 -2.03 21.68
C ARG A 176 15.79 -2.17 21.94
N GLU A 177 16.31 -1.43 22.91
CA GLU A 177 17.69 -1.61 23.35
C GLU A 177 17.90 -3.02 23.91
N GLU A 178 16.99 -3.51 24.75
CA GLU A 178 17.04 -4.89 25.25
C GLU A 178 16.97 -5.93 24.12
N ASN A 179 16.08 -5.72 23.14
CA ASN A 179 15.98 -6.57 21.96
C ASN A 179 17.28 -6.57 21.14
N ARG A 180 17.86 -5.38 20.91
CA ARG A 180 19.13 -5.21 20.21
C ARG A 180 20.23 -5.98 20.91
N GLN A 181 20.40 -5.78 22.22
CA GLN A 181 21.42 -6.48 23.01
C GLN A 181 21.29 -8.00 22.94
N ARG A 182 20.05 -8.51 22.97
CA ARG A 182 19.80 -9.94 22.82
C ARG A 182 20.22 -10.43 21.43
N ILE A 183 19.85 -9.73 20.37
CA ILE A 183 20.23 -10.10 18.99
C ILE A 183 21.76 -10.04 18.82
N ILE A 184 22.41 -9.00 19.36
CA ILE A 184 23.87 -8.87 19.36
C ILE A 184 24.52 -10.08 20.04
N ARG A 185 24.07 -10.49 21.23
CA ARG A 185 24.63 -11.66 21.91
C ARG A 185 24.51 -12.94 21.09
N ILE A 186 23.35 -13.19 20.48
CA ILE A 186 23.16 -14.37 19.62
C ILE A 186 24.11 -14.33 18.42
N LEU A 187 24.23 -13.19 17.74
CA LEU A 187 25.11 -13.05 16.59
C LEU A 187 26.60 -13.16 16.99
N MET A 188 26.96 -12.60 18.14
CA MET A 188 28.31 -12.71 18.68
C MET A 188 28.70 -14.17 18.91
N GLU A 189 27.83 -14.96 19.55
CA GLU A 189 28.04 -16.41 19.74
C GLU A 189 28.17 -17.16 18.41
N GLN A 190 27.39 -16.80 17.39
CA GLN A 190 27.44 -17.43 16.06
C GLN A 190 28.72 -17.08 15.29
N ILE A 191 29.25 -15.87 15.46
CA ILE A 191 30.52 -15.46 14.86
C ILE A 191 31.68 -16.14 15.57
N ASP A 192 31.64 -16.19 16.91
CA ASP A 192 32.71 -16.75 17.74
C ASP A 192 32.83 -18.27 17.59
N SER A 193 31.71 -18.98 17.42
CA SER A 193 31.69 -20.42 17.17
C SER A 193 32.07 -20.81 15.74
N GLY A 194 32.16 -19.85 14.82
CA GLY A 194 32.36 -20.10 13.40
C GLY A 194 31.11 -20.63 12.67
N GLU A 195 29.94 -20.66 13.32
CA GLU A 195 28.66 -21.01 12.69
C GLU A 195 28.36 -20.10 11.48
N VAL A 196 28.71 -18.80 11.59
CA VAL A 196 28.58 -17.82 10.51
C VAL A 196 29.94 -17.21 10.18
N LEU A 197 30.49 -17.57 9.03
CA LEU A 197 31.77 -17.02 8.56
C LEU A 197 31.58 -15.66 7.89
N SER A 198 32.45 -14.70 8.20
CA SER A 198 32.52 -13.40 7.53
C SER A 198 33.96 -12.88 7.52
N GLN A 199 34.49 -12.58 6.33
CA GLN A 199 35.82 -12.00 6.20
C GLN A 199 35.91 -10.58 6.80
N ARG A 200 34.80 -9.83 6.80
CA ARG A 200 34.73 -8.45 7.30
C ARG A 200 34.35 -8.36 8.78
N TYR A 201 33.57 -9.33 9.27
CA TYR A 201 32.98 -9.31 10.61
C TYR A 201 33.39 -10.59 11.34
N ASN A 202 34.64 -10.62 11.79
CA ASN A 202 35.21 -11.70 12.59
C ASN A 202 35.97 -11.08 13.78
N PHE A 203 36.08 -11.85 14.86
CA PHE A 203 36.84 -11.44 16.02
C PHE A 203 38.30 -11.82 15.86
N GLU A 204 39.18 -10.90 16.26
CA GLU A 204 40.61 -11.18 16.42
C GLU A 204 40.82 -12.18 17.57
N SER A 205 41.89 -12.97 17.51
CA SER A 205 42.21 -13.94 18.55
C SER A 205 42.56 -13.24 19.87
N GLY A 206 42.03 -13.76 20.98
CA GLY A 206 42.36 -13.26 22.32
C GLY A 206 41.49 -12.10 22.83
N LEU A 207 40.47 -11.65 22.08
CA LEU A 207 39.51 -10.67 22.58
C LEU A 207 38.66 -11.25 23.72
N ASP A 208 38.46 -10.47 24.78
CA ASP A 208 37.52 -10.80 25.85
C ASP A 208 36.06 -10.48 25.45
N GLN A 209 35.10 -10.87 26.30
CA GLN A 209 33.67 -10.67 26.04
C GLN A 209 33.27 -9.19 25.93
N SER A 210 33.91 -8.30 26.70
CA SER A 210 33.60 -6.86 26.66
C SER A 210 34.07 -6.24 25.34
N GLN A 211 35.29 -6.59 24.92
CA GLN A 211 35.87 -6.12 23.65
C GLN A 211 35.08 -6.65 22.45
N LYS A 212 34.61 -7.91 22.49
CA LYS A 212 33.72 -8.45 21.46
C LYS A 212 32.40 -7.68 21.39
N LEU A 213 31.82 -7.32 22.52
CA LEU A 213 30.58 -6.53 22.57
C LEU A 213 30.77 -5.13 21.97
N GLU A 214 31.88 -4.45 22.29
CA GLU A 214 32.21 -3.15 21.68
C GLU A 214 32.33 -3.23 20.16
N LYS A 215 32.99 -4.28 19.64
CA LYS A 215 33.07 -4.55 18.20
C LYS A 215 31.70 -4.80 17.58
N MET A 216 30.82 -5.53 18.26
CA MET A 216 29.46 -5.76 17.78
C MET A 216 28.64 -4.47 17.71
N GLU A 217 28.79 -3.57 18.68
CA GLU A 217 28.15 -2.25 18.66
C GLU A 217 28.68 -1.36 17.53
N GLU A 218 29.98 -1.42 17.25
CA GLU A 218 30.59 -0.76 16.08
C GLU A 218 29.98 -1.31 14.78
N TRP A 219 29.97 -2.63 14.61
CA TRP A 219 29.41 -3.28 13.43
C TRP A 219 27.90 -3.06 13.28
N TRP A 220 27.17 -2.91 14.38
CA TRP A 220 25.74 -2.57 14.35
C TRP A 220 25.47 -1.22 13.65
N GLN A 221 26.43 -0.29 13.63
CA GLN A 221 26.32 0.97 12.90
C GLN A 221 26.61 0.83 11.40
N ASP A 222 27.21 -0.28 10.96
CA ASP A 222 27.47 -0.56 9.55
C ASP A 222 26.27 -1.25 8.91
N TYR A 223 25.63 -0.59 7.95
CA TYR A 223 24.48 -1.15 7.25
C TYR A 223 24.79 -2.51 6.57
N ARG A 224 26.05 -2.76 6.19
CA ARG A 224 26.46 -4.01 5.55
C ARG A 224 26.45 -5.19 6.51
N PHE A 225 26.64 -4.95 7.81
CA PHE A 225 26.52 -5.97 8.85
C PHE A 225 25.11 -6.55 8.86
N HIS A 226 24.11 -5.66 8.87
CA HIS A 226 22.70 -6.05 8.86
C HIS A 226 22.27 -6.86 7.64
N LEU A 227 22.83 -6.55 6.47
CA LEU A 227 22.58 -7.31 5.25
C LEU A 227 23.28 -8.68 5.26
N ARG A 228 24.51 -8.74 5.79
CA ARG A 228 25.27 -10.00 5.91
C ARG A 228 24.54 -10.97 6.84
N PHE A 229 24.21 -10.51 8.04
CA PHE A 229 23.56 -11.30 9.09
C PHE A 229 22.02 -11.26 9.03
N ALA A 230 21.46 -10.93 7.86
CA ALA A 230 20.02 -11.00 7.66
C ALA A 230 19.49 -12.43 7.89
N ILE A 231 18.35 -12.53 8.56
CA ILE A 231 17.67 -13.76 8.89
C ILE A 231 17.01 -14.32 7.62
N ARG A 232 17.28 -15.60 7.31
CA ARG A 232 16.86 -16.28 6.08
C ARG A 232 16.16 -17.62 6.29
N SER A 233 15.87 -18.02 7.53
CA SER A 233 15.10 -19.24 7.83
C SER A 233 14.10 -19.01 8.97
N PRO A 234 12.99 -19.78 9.02
CA PRO A 234 12.03 -19.76 10.12
C PRO A 234 12.66 -20.02 11.50
N GLU A 235 13.58 -20.99 11.60
CA GLU A 235 14.25 -21.37 12.84
C GLU A 235 15.09 -20.23 13.38
N LEU A 236 15.89 -19.60 12.51
CA LEU A 236 16.71 -18.46 12.89
C LEU A 236 15.85 -17.26 13.27
N LEU A 237 14.74 -17.02 12.56
CA LEU A 237 13.78 -15.98 12.93
C LEU A 237 13.23 -16.20 14.35
N ASN A 238 12.81 -17.42 14.66
CA ASN A 238 12.26 -17.72 15.98
C ASN A 238 13.31 -17.64 17.09
N LYS A 239 14.53 -18.16 16.86
CA LYS A 239 15.68 -17.99 17.77
C LYS A 239 15.94 -16.50 18.04
N MET A 240 15.98 -15.70 16.98
CA MET A 240 16.16 -14.25 17.06
C MET A 240 14.97 -13.49 17.62
N LEU A 241 13.82 -14.14 17.82
CA LEU A 241 12.66 -13.62 18.55
C LEU A 241 12.48 -14.29 19.92
N ASN A 242 13.54 -14.90 20.46
CA ASN A 242 13.51 -15.57 21.77
C ASN A 242 12.40 -16.63 21.87
N HIS A 243 12.18 -17.37 20.78
CA HIS A 243 11.16 -18.41 20.66
C HIS A 243 9.74 -17.92 20.98
N SER A 244 9.45 -16.64 20.71
CA SER A 244 8.16 -16.02 21.02
C SER A 244 7.08 -16.27 19.95
N LEU A 245 7.40 -16.93 18.84
CA LEU A 245 6.40 -17.27 17.81
C LEU A 245 5.63 -18.52 18.22
N ASP A 246 4.32 -18.49 18.06
CA ASP A 246 3.46 -19.62 18.36
C ASP A 246 3.63 -20.77 17.34
N PRO A 247 3.25 -22.02 17.71
CA PRO A 247 3.42 -23.17 16.84
C PRO A 247 2.72 -23.06 15.47
N ASP A 248 1.56 -22.40 15.38
CA ASP A 248 0.83 -22.25 14.12
C ASP A 248 1.54 -21.28 13.18
N THR A 249 2.02 -20.14 13.72
CA THR A 249 2.88 -19.22 12.97
C THR A 249 4.14 -19.95 12.49
N MET A 250 4.82 -20.71 13.35
CA MET A 250 6.01 -21.46 12.97
C MET A 250 5.73 -22.49 11.87
N LYS A 251 4.58 -23.16 11.91
CA LYS A 251 4.16 -24.09 10.87
C LYS A 251 4.00 -23.38 9.52
N ILE A 252 3.32 -22.22 9.49
CA ILE A 252 3.13 -21.43 8.27
C ILE A 252 4.48 -21.01 7.69
N LEU A 253 5.42 -20.55 8.51
CA LEU A 253 6.74 -20.10 8.04
C LEU A 253 7.55 -21.27 7.44
N LYS A 254 7.50 -22.45 8.07
CA LYS A 254 8.12 -23.68 7.54
C LYS A 254 7.48 -24.11 6.22
N ASP A 255 6.16 -24.01 6.09
CA ASP A 255 5.49 -24.32 4.83
C ASP A 255 5.85 -23.28 3.75
N ALA A 256 6.03 -22.01 4.12
CA ALA A 256 6.55 -20.97 3.24
C ALA A 256 7.95 -21.28 2.70
N GLU A 257 8.85 -21.75 3.57
CA GLU A 257 10.21 -22.16 3.20
C GLU A 257 10.16 -23.34 2.21
N LYS A 258 9.29 -24.35 2.45
CA LYS A 258 9.13 -25.50 1.56
C LYS A 258 8.67 -25.12 0.15
N VAL A 259 7.76 -24.15 0.02
CA VAL A 259 7.29 -23.67 -1.29
C VAL A 259 8.24 -22.64 -1.92
N GLY A 260 9.33 -22.29 -1.23
CA GLY A 260 10.37 -21.41 -1.74
C GLY A 260 10.11 -19.91 -1.59
N ILE A 261 9.19 -19.50 -0.70
CA ILE A 261 9.04 -18.07 -0.37
C ILE A 261 10.32 -17.62 0.34
N PRO A 262 11.06 -16.62 -0.18
CA PRO A 262 12.30 -16.19 0.44
C PRO A 262 12.07 -15.60 1.83
N PHE A 263 13.00 -15.79 2.76
CA PHE A 263 13.03 -15.05 4.03
C PHE A 263 14.18 -14.06 4.00
N PHE A 264 13.88 -12.80 4.33
CA PHE A 264 14.91 -11.79 4.48
C PHE A 264 14.45 -10.71 5.45
N VAL A 265 14.98 -10.74 6.67
CA VAL A 265 14.73 -9.73 7.71
C VAL A 265 16.06 -9.35 8.31
N ASN A 266 16.42 -8.07 8.30
CA ASN A 266 17.69 -7.64 8.86
C ASN A 266 17.62 -7.48 10.41
N PRO A 267 18.75 -7.62 11.13
CA PRO A 267 18.79 -7.56 12.59
C PRO A 267 18.21 -6.27 13.18
N TYR A 268 18.50 -5.11 12.60
CA TYR A 268 17.94 -3.84 13.07
C TYR A 268 16.41 -3.84 13.01
N TYR A 269 15.82 -4.18 11.86
CA TYR A 269 14.36 -4.16 11.74
C TYR A 269 13.70 -5.20 12.64
N LEU A 270 14.34 -6.36 12.84
CA LEU A 270 13.88 -7.38 13.77
C LEU A 270 13.89 -6.90 15.23
N SER A 271 14.85 -6.05 15.61
CA SER A 271 14.92 -5.48 16.98
C SER A 271 13.71 -4.62 17.35
N LEU A 272 12.94 -4.17 16.36
CA LEU A 272 11.72 -3.37 16.56
C LEU A 272 10.53 -4.20 17.09
N LEU A 273 10.57 -5.53 16.95
CA LEU A 273 9.51 -6.44 17.37
C LEU A 273 9.61 -6.81 18.85
N HIS A 274 8.48 -6.86 19.54
CA HIS A 274 8.43 -7.30 20.93
C HIS A 274 8.60 -8.81 21.04
N VAL A 275 9.54 -9.28 21.85
CA VAL A 275 9.61 -10.71 22.25
C VAL A 275 8.78 -10.97 23.52
N ARG A 276 8.54 -9.93 24.31
CA ARG A 276 7.62 -9.90 25.45
C ARG A 276 6.80 -8.63 25.36
N VAL A 277 5.48 -8.78 25.27
CA VAL A 277 4.57 -7.65 25.00
C VAL A 277 4.15 -7.02 26.34
N PRO A 278 4.56 -5.78 26.64
CA PRO A 278 4.09 -5.12 27.85
C PRO A 278 2.64 -4.69 27.70
N TYR A 279 1.91 -4.59 28.83
CA TYR A 279 0.48 -4.26 28.84
C TYR A 279 0.12 -2.98 28.07
N PHE A 280 0.96 -1.94 28.17
CA PHE A 280 0.73 -0.67 27.49
C PHE A 280 1.03 -0.68 25.97
N ALA A 281 1.58 -1.77 25.42
CA ALA A 281 1.95 -1.89 24.01
C ALA A 281 1.36 -3.14 23.33
N VAL A 282 0.25 -3.67 23.87
CA VAL A 282 -0.43 -4.84 23.31
C VAL A 282 -0.82 -4.59 21.84
N GLY A 283 -0.27 -5.39 20.94
CA GLY A 283 -0.49 -5.28 19.51
C GLY A 283 0.07 -3.99 18.88
N ALA A 284 0.98 -3.27 19.55
CA ALA A 284 1.60 -2.07 19.00
C ALA A 284 2.49 -2.38 17.79
N ASP A 285 3.23 -3.50 17.83
CA ASP A 285 4.08 -3.98 16.73
C ASP A 285 3.34 -4.82 15.68
N LEU A 286 2.02 -4.98 15.80
CA LEU A 286 1.24 -5.86 14.93
C LEU A 286 1.39 -5.47 13.45
N ALA A 287 1.37 -4.18 13.13
CA ALA A 287 1.56 -3.71 11.76
C ALA A 287 2.97 -4.05 11.21
N ILE A 288 3.99 -4.09 12.06
CA ILE A 288 5.35 -4.53 11.69
C ILE A 288 5.36 -6.05 11.45
N ARG A 289 4.71 -6.83 12.33
CA ARG A 289 4.60 -8.29 12.17
C ARG A 289 3.90 -8.67 10.88
N TYR A 290 2.85 -7.95 10.49
CA TYR A 290 2.17 -8.19 9.21
C TYR A 290 3.08 -8.04 8.01
N TYR A 291 4.21 -7.32 8.11
CA TYR A 291 5.21 -7.18 7.04
C TYR A 291 6.29 -8.26 7.07
N VAL A 292 6.51 -8.90 8.22
CA VAL A 292 7.58 -9.88 8.44
C VAL A 292 7.06 -11.31 8.36
N LEU A 293 5.88 -11.56 8.90
CA LEU A 293 5.28 -12.89 9.00
C LEU A 293 4.37 -13.15 7.80
N TYR A 294 4.44 -14.38 7.28
CA TYR A 294 3.61 -14.81 6.17
C TYR A 294 2.26 -15.34 6.64
N SER A 295 1.27 -15.20 5.76
CA SER A 295 -0.07 -15.74 5.96
C SER A 295 -0.18 -17.10 5.27
N LYS A 296 -1.13 -17.93 5.73
CA LYS A 296 -1.45 -19.19 5.07
C LYS A 296 -1.81 -18.97 3.58
N GLN A 297 -2.61 -17.94 3.29
CA GLN A 297 -3.05 -17.65 1.92
C GLN A 297 -1.90 -17.25 1.01
N LEU A 298 -0.91 -16.48 1.51
CA LEU A 298 0.30 -16.18 0.74
C LEU A 298 1.04 -17.47 0.38
N VAL A 299 1.18 -18.40 1.32
CA VAL A 299 1.85 -19.69 1.08
C VAL A 299 1.10 -20.53 0.05
N GLU A 300 -0.23 -20.63 0.17
CA GLU A 300 -1.07 -21.42 -0.73
C GLU A 300 -1.14 -20.86 -2.16
N GLU A 301 -1.05 -19.54 -2.31
CA GLU A 301 -1.09 -18.88 -3.62
C GLU A 301 0.29 -18.67 -4.24
N PHE A 302 1.37 -18.87 -3.50
CA PHE A 302 2.73 -18.80 -4.06
C PHE A 302 2.92 -19.86 -5.15
N GLY A 303 3.36 -19.42 -6.32
CA GLY A 303 3.34 -20.20 -7.57
C GLY A 303 2.26 -19.74 -8.55
N ASN A 304 1.21 -19.06 -8.07
CA ASN A 304 0.06 -18.61 -8.87
C ASN A 304 -0.16 -17.08 -8.81
N ILE A 305 0.72 -16.33 -8.14
CA ILE A 305 0.59 -14.88 -8.01
C ILE A 305 0.84 -14.22 -9.36
N VAL A 306 -0.10 -13.38 -9.79
CA VAL A 306 -0.02 -12.61 -11.04
C VAL A 306 0.21 -11.13 -10.77
N ALA A 307 0.83 -10.44 -11.72
CA ALA A 307 1.03 -8.99 -11.61
C ALA A 307 -0.32 -8.26 -11.59
N TRP A 308 -0.48 -7.35 -10.61
CA TRP A 308 -1.69 -6.53 -10.48
C TRP A 308 -1.83 -5.52 -11.64
N GLU A 309 -0.71 -4.94 -12.09
CA GLU A 309 -0.70 -3.82 -13.03
C GLU A 309 -0.52 -4.34 -14.46
N LYS A 310 -1.49 -4.08 -15.34
CA LYS A 310 -1.41 -4.49 -16.75
C LYS A 310 -0.30 -3.74 -17.50
N GLU A 311 -0.01 -2.48 -17.13
CA GLU A 311 1.04 -1.66 -17.74
C GLU A 311 2.46 -2.20 -17.54
N ASP A 312 2.66 -3.09 -16.56
CA ASP A 312 3.98 -3.66 -16.26
C ASP A 312 4.28 -4.91 -17.12
N GLN A 313 3.31 -5.39 -17.92
CA GLN A 313 3.54 -6.39 -18.95
C GLN A 313 4.10 -5.71 -20.20
N ILE A 314 5.40 -5.85 -20.44
CA ILE A 314 6.14 -5.18 -21.52
C ILE A 314 6.58 -6.22 -22.55
N GLU A 315 6.29 -5.96 -23.83
CA GLU A 315 6.76 -6.74 -24.97
C GLU A 315 7.67 -5.87 -25.86
N PRO A 316 8.88 -6.34 -26.23
CA PRO A 316 9.77 -5.59 -27.13
C PRO A 316 9.08 -5.19 -28.43
N GLY A 317 9.23 -3.92 -28.82
CA GLY A 317 8.67 -3.37 -30.05
C GLY A 317 7.15 -3.11 -30.02
N LYS A 318 6.46 -3.38 -28.90
CA LYS A 318 5.03 -3.10 -28.76
C LYS A 318 4.76 -2.10 -27.63
N PRO A 319 3.77 -1.22 -27.79
CA PRO A 319 3.38 -0.33 -26.71
C PRO A 319 2.80 -1.13 -25.54
N ASN A 320 3.10 -0.73 -24.31
CA ASN A 320 2.45 -1.30 -23.13
C ASN A 320 0.96 -0.89 -23.06
N ALA A 321 0.23 -1.36 -22.04
CA ALA A 321 -1.19 -1.04 -21.88
C ALA A 321 -1.48 0.47 -21.79
N ALA A 322 -0.52 1.30 -21.38
CA ALA A 322 -0.65 2.76 -21.36
C ALA A 322 -0.25 3.46 -22.68
N GLY A 323 0.07 2.70 -23.73
CA GLY A 323 0.39 3.22 -25.06
C GLY A 323 1.88 3.55 -25.27
N TRP A 324 2.76 3.25 -24.32
CA TRP A 324 4.18 3.64 -24.41
C TRP A 324 5.04 2.54 -25.00
N LEU A 325 5.80 2.87 -26.05
CA LEU A 325 6.95 2.08 -26.49
C LEU A 325 8.09 2.30 -25.49
N LEU A 326 8.51 1.23 -24.82
CA LEU A 326 9.55 1.27 -23.79
C LEU A 326 10.84 0.66 -24.35
N PRO A 327 12.03 1.15 -23.94
CA PRO A 327 13.30 0.51 -24.29
C PRO A 327 13.34 -0.94 -23.83
N GLU A 328 14.15 -1.77 -24.51
CA GLU A 328 14.32 -3.17 -24.14
C GLU A 328 14.78 -3.33 -22.68
N GLY A 329 14.16 -4.29 -21.98
CA GLY A 329 14.42 -4.61 -20.58
C GLY A 329 13.30 -4.17 -19.61
N HIS A 330 13.59 -4.29 -18.31
CA HIS A 330 12.64 -4.04 -17.22
C HIS A 330 13.04 -2.83 -16.35
N ASN A 331 13.83 -1.92 -16.92
CA ASN A 331 14.39 -0.80 -16.17
C ASN A 331 13.51 0.45 -16.23
N ILE A 332 12.71 0.64 -17.28
CA ILE A 332 11.81 1.80 -17.40
C ILE A 332 10.37 1.32 -17.41
N HIS A 333 9.56 1.87 -16.50
CA HIS A 333 8.12 1.67 -16.50
C HIS A 333 7.43 3.02 -16.64
N ARG A 334 6.53 3.15 -17.61
CA ARG A 334 5.77 4.38 -17.82
C ARG A 334 4.28 4.09 -17.89
N ARG A 335 3.54 4.83 -17.07
CA ARG A 335 2.07 4.76 -17.00
C ARG A 335 1.45 6.12 -17.31
N TYR A 336 2.10 7.19 -16.86
CA TYR A 336 1.63 8.56 -17.01
C TYR A 336 2.52 9.33 -17.99
N PRO A 337 2.02 10.42 -18.60
CA PRO A 337 2.76 11.18 -19.59
C PRO A 337 4.03 11.81 -19.02
N GLU A 338 3.94 12.43 -17.86
CA GLU A 338 5.04 13.26 -17.34
C GLU A 338 6.04 12.50 -16.47
N VAL A 339 5.75 11.24 -16.15
CA VAL A 339 6.57 10.47 -15.21
C VAL A 339 6.85 9.05 -15.65
N ALA A 340 8.12 8.65 -15.53
CA ALA A 340 8.55 7.27 -15.66
C ALA A 340 9.32 6.83 -14.42
N ILE A 341 9.15 5.56 -14.08
CA ILE A 341 9.91 4.85 -13.08
C ILE A 341 11.19 4.34 -13.73
N LEU A 342 12.31 4.52 -13.03
CA LEU A 342 13.60 3.93 -13.37
C LEU A 342 13.99 2.94 -12.27
N ILE A 343 14.16 1.68 -12.64
CA ILE A 343 14.70 0.62 -11.80
C ILE A 343 16.15 0.41 -12.20
N PRO A 344 17.14 0.76 -11.36
CA PRO A 344 18.54 0.55 -11.68
C PRO A 344 18.84 -0.94 -11.84
N ASP A 345 19.65 -1.31 -12.84
CA ASP A 345 20.05 -2.72 -13.06
C ASP A 345 21.16 -3.17 -12.10
N THR A 346 21.20 -2.60 -10.91
CA THR A 346 22.17 -2.80 -9.84
C THR A 346 21.51 -3.52 -8.66
N MET A 347 22.14 -3.47 -7.47
CA MET A 347 21.53 -3.88 -6.21
C MET A 347 20.24 -3.11 -5.86
N GLY A 348 19.88 -2.03 -6.57
CA GLY A 348 18.58 -1.37 -6.44
C GLY A 348 17.37 -2.27 -6.76
N ARG A 349 17.58 -3.42 -7.42
CA ARG A 349 16.55 -4.47 -7.57
C ARG A 349 16.28 -5.25 -6.28
N ALA A 350 17.23 -5.29 -5.35
CA ALA A 350 17.09 -5.96 -4.06
C ALA A 350 16.46 -5.03 -2.99
N CYS A 351 15.98 -5.63 -1.91
CA CYS A 351 15.49 -4.95 -0.71
C CYS A 351 16.37 -5.28 0.50
N ALA A 352 16.38 -4.42 1.53
CA ALA A 352 16.97 -4.75 2.85
C ALA A 352 16.04 -5.58 3.76
N GLY A 353 14.92 -6.06 3.21
CA GLY A 353 13.84 -6.77 3.88
C GLY A 353 12.78 -7.20 2.87
N LEU A 354 12.22 -8.41 2.97
CA LEU A 354 11.04 -8.79 2.17
C LEU A 354 9.77 -8.40 2.92
N CYS A 355 8.94 -7.55 2.31
CA CYS A 355 7.59 -7.33 2.79
C CYS A 355 6.72 -8.55 2.41
N SER A 356 5.99 -9.14 3.34
CA SER A 356 4.97 -10.16 3.05
C SER A 356 3.95 -9.68 2.01
N SER A 357 3.59 -8.39 2.03
CA SER A 357 2.66 -7.75 1.10
C SER A 357 3.35 -7.08 -0.09
N CYS A 358 4.53 -7.57 -0.49
CA CYS A 358 5.29 -6.99 -1.60
C CYS A 358 4.47 -7.02 -2.90
N GLN A 359 4.28 -5.87 -3.53
CA GLN A 359 3.58 -5.78 -4.82
C GLN A 359 4.30 -6.50 -5.97
N ARG A 360 5.55 -6.91 -5.75
CA ARG A 360 6.38 -7.66 -6.70
C ARG A 360 6.64 -9.09 -6.24
N MET A 361 5.80 -9.64 -5.35
CA MET A 361 5.93 -11.04 -4.91
C MET A 361 5.93 -12.02 -6.09
N TYR A 362 5.19 -11.71 -7.17
CA TYR A 362 5.20 -12.47 -8.42
C TYR A 362 6.58 -12.54 -9.10
N ASP A 363 7.44 -11.50 -8.94
CA ASP A 363 8.80 -11.53 -9.48
C ASP A 363 9.74 -12.41 -8.66
N PHE A 364 9.49 -12.54 -7.35
CA PHE A 364 10.20 -13.50 -6.49
C PHE A 364 9.80 -14.94 -6.82
N GLN A 365 8.50 -15.18 -7.01
CA GLN A 365 7.97 -16.46 -7.49
C GLN A 365 8.57 -16.86 -8.85
N GLY A 366 8.67 -15.91 -9.79
CA GLY A 366 9.27 -16.13 -11.11
C GLY A 366 10.81 -16.17 -11.12
N GLY A 367 11.48 -16.06 -9.97
CA GLY A 367 12.93 -16.06 -9.84
C GLY A 367 13.66 -14.81 -10.37
N ARG A 368 12.92 -13.83 -10.91
CA ARG A 368 13.47 -12.57 -11.45
C ARG A 368 14.02 -11.65 -10.36
N LEU A 369 13.40 -11.70 -9.17
CA LEU A 369 13.93 -11.10 -7.96
C LEU A 369 14.31 -12.21 -6.99
N ASN A 370 15.45 -12.08 -6.34
CA ASN A 370 15.86 -12.96 -5.25
C ASN A 370 16.82 -12.21 -4.32
N PHE A 371 17.16 -12.80 -3.18
CA PHE A 371 18.15 -12.26 -2.23
C PHE A 371 19.57 -12.83 -2.45
N ASP A 372 19.77 -13.56 -3.55
CA ASP A 372 21.05 -14.11 -3.99
C ASP A 372 21.68 -13.16 -5.02
N LEU A 373 22.49 -12.24 -4.50
CA LEU A 373 23.00 -11.10 -5.27
C LEU A 373 23.87 -11.54 -6.47
N ASP A 374 24.50 -12.71 -6.39
CA ASP A 374 25.36 -13.24 -7.47
C ASP A 374 24.53 -13.66 -8.69
N LYS A 375 23.28 -14.10 -8.47
CA LYS A 375 22.32 -14.45 -9.53
C LYS A 375 21.66 -13.24 -10.19
N LEU A 376 21.85 -12.03 -9.65
CA LEU A 376 21.30 -10.79 -10.19
C LEU A 376 22.30 -9.99 -11.04
N ALA A 377 23.51 -10.50 -11.26
CA ALA A 377 24.54 -9.81 -12.04
C ALA A 377 24.01 -9.42 -13.45
N PRO A 378 24.15 -8.15 -13.88
CA PRO A 378 23.63 -7.72 -15.17
C PRO A 378 24.45 -8.32 -16.32
N GLY A 379 23.77 -8.67 -17.42
CA GLY A 379 24.42 -9.18 -18.65
C GLY A 379 25.16 -8.11 -19.46
N GLU A 380 24.96 -6.83 -19.15
CA GLU A 380 25.65 -5.68 -19.74
C GLU A 380 26.22 -4.80 -18.62
N LYS A 381 27.33 -4.09 -18.88
CA LYS A 381 27.87 -3.10 -17.93
C LYS A 381 26.83 -2.00 -17.70
N TRP A 382 26.49 -1.79 -16.43
CA TRP A 382 25.43 -0.85 -16.04
C TRP A 382 25.61 0.57 -16.61
N GLY A 383 26.84 1.09 -16.67
CA GLY A 383 27.10 2.42 -17.22
C GLY A 383 26.70 2.58 -18.70
N ASP A 384 26.95 1.56 -19.52
CA ASP A 384 26.62 1.57 -20.95
C ASP A 384 25.10 1.46 -21.15
N LYS A 385 24.46 0.55 -20.40
CA LYS A 385 23.01 0.40 -20.38
C LYS A 385 22.31 1.67 -19.90
N LEU A 386 22.81 2.29 -18.84
CA LEU A 386 22.25 3.52 -18.27
C LEU A 386 22.24 4.67 -19.28
N LYS A 387 23.31 4.86 -20.05
CA LYS A 387 23.37 5.88 -21.11
C LYS A 387 22.29 5.65 -22.19
N LYS A 388 22.07 4.39 -22.59
CA LYS A 388 20.98 4.03 -23.51
C LYS A 388 19.61 4.35 -22.92
N LEU A 389 19.38 3.99 -21.65
CA LEU A 389 18.13 4.31 -20.95
C LEU A 389 17.91 5.83 -20.82
N MET A 390 18.96 6.61 -20.57
CA MET A 390 18.87 8.08 -20.51
C MET A 390 18.48 8.70 -21.85
N THR A 391 18.79 8.07 -22.97
CA THR A 391 18.35 8.53 -24.30
C THR A 391 16.82 8.56 -24.43
N TYR A 392 16.11 7.64 -23.76
CA TYR A 392 14.65 7.64 -23.70
C TYR A 392 14.12 8.90 -23.03
N PHE A 393 14.66 9.25 -21.86
CA PHE A 393 14.28 10.47 -21.14
C PHE A 393 14.69 11.74 -21.90
N GLU A 394 15.86 11.73 -22.54
CA GLU A 394 16.41 12.88 -23.25
C GLU A 394 15.55 13.28 -24.45
N LYS A 395 15.01 12.31 -25.20
CA LYS A 395 14.27 12.53 -26.44
C LYS A 395 12.76 12.67 -26.26
N ASP A 396 12.23 12.41 -25.06
CA ASP A 396 10.79 12.46 -24.82
C ASP A 396 10.26 13.88 -24.64
N ALA A 397 9.15 14.20 -25.29
CA ALA A 397 8.54 15.52 -25.26
C ALA A 397 7.65 15.79 -24.02
N GLN A 398 7.41 14.80 -23.17
CA GLN A 398 6.45 14.89 -22.06
C GLN A 398 7.07 14.57 -20.68
N LEU A 399 8.12 13.75 -20.61
CA LEU A 399 8.75 13.35 -19.34
C LEU A 399 9.43 14.52 -18.62
N ARG A 400 8.96 14.78 -17.39
CA ARG A 400 9.44 15.84 -16.49
C ARG A 400 9.85 15.31 -15.10
N ASP A 401 9.48 14.08 -14.76
CA ASP A 401 9.69 13.44 -13.44
C ASP A 401 10.31 12.05 -13.60
N ILE A 402 11.41 11.81 -12.89
CA ILE A 402 12.01 10.47 -12.76
C ILE A 402 11.79 9.96 -11.33
N LEU A 403 11.19 8.78 -11.20
CA LEU A 403 11.13 8.03 -9.94
C LEU A 403 12.11 6.85 -9.95
N ILE A 404 13.22 6.99 -9.24
CA ILE A 404 14.21 5.94 -9.01
C ILE A 404 13.67 5.00 -7.93
N THR A 405 13.41 3.74 -8.27
CA THR A 405 12.94 2.72 -7.33
C THR A 405 13.40 1.33 -7.77
N GLY A 406 12.67 0.26 -7.44
CA GLY A 406 13.09 -1.12 -7.68
C GLY A 406 12.53 -2.03 -6.61
N GLY A 407 13.41 -2.83 -6.00
CA GLY A 407 13.18 -3.29 -4.65
C GLY A 407 13.29 -2.11 -3.69
N ASP A 408 14.43 -1.39 -3.75
CA ASP A 408 14.66 -0.18 -3.00
C ASP A 408 15.73 0.72 -3.66
N GLY A 409 15.41 1.99 -3.91
CA GLY A 409 16.29 2.92 -4.63
C GLY A 409 17.64 3.18 -3.96
N LEU A 410 17.73 3.09 -2.62
CA LEU A 410 18.96 3.34 -1.87
C LEU A 410 19.76 2.05 -1.56
N MET A 411 19.31 0.88 -2.03
CA MET A 411 20.11 -0.35 -1.97
C MET A 411 21.28 -0.35 -2.95
N SER A 412 21.26 0.53 -3.95
CA SER A 412 22.44 0.80 -4.78
C SER A 412 23.64 1.21 -3.92
N SER A 413 24.83 0.74 -4.29
CA SER A 413 26.08 1.24 -3.68
C SER A 413 26.22 2.74 -3.91
N ASP A 414 26.96 3.44 -3.04
CA ASP A 414 27.21 4.87 -3.17
C ASP A 414 27.82 5.23 -4.54
N LYS A 415 28.78 4.42 -5.02
CA LYS A 415 29.36 4.55 -6.36
C LYS A 415 28.32 4.41 -7.48
N SER A 416 27.45 3.40 -7.39
CA SER A 416 26.41 3.15 -8.40
C SER A 416 25.34 4.24 -8.41
N LEU A 417 24.96 4.74 -7.23
CA LEU A 417 23.99 5.82 -7.10
C LEU A 417 24.57 7.14 -7.62
N ARG A 418 25.83 7.45 -7.30
CA ARG A 418 26.54 8.62 -7.84
C ARG A 418 26.56 8.58 -9.37
N LEU A 419 26.97 7.46 -9.97
CA LEU A 419 26.93 7.28 -11.43
C LEU A 419 25.53 7.51 -12.02
N LEU A 420 24.49 6.98 -11.36
CA LEU A 420 23.11 7.16 -11.80
C LEU A 420 22.69 8.64 -11.80
N LEU A 421 22.94 9.32 -10.69
CA LEU A 421 22.60 10.73 -10.52
C LEU A 421 23.41 11.61 -11.48
N ASP A 422 24.69 11.31 -11.68
CA ASP A 422 25.54 12.03 -12.63
C ASP A 422 25.01 11.89 -14.07
N GLU A 423 24.64 10.69 -14.52
CA GLU A 423 24.07 10.50 -15.86
C GLU A 423 22.71 11.20 -16.04
N ILE A 424 21.87 11.28 -14.99
CA ILE A 424 20.62 12.05 -15.02
C ILE A 424 20.92 13.55 -15.16
N TYR A 425 21.91 14.06 -14.43
CA TYR A 425 22.34 15.45 -14.54
C TYR A 425 22.87 15.77 -15.95
N GLU A 426 23.78 14.96 -16.47
CA GLU A 426 24.34 15.14 -17.82
C GLU A 426 23.26 15.05 -18.90
N MET A 427 22.32 14.11 -18.78
CA MET A 427 21.17 14.03 -19.68
C MET A 427 20.32 15.30 -19.64
N SER A 428 20.08 15.84 -18.44
CA SER A 428 19.30 17.08 -18.26
C SER A 428 19.98 18.27 -18.97
N LEU A 429 21.30 18.43 -18.81
CA LEU A 429 22.07 19.45 -19.51
C LEU A 429 21.99 19.31 -21.04
N ARG A 430 22.13 18.08 -21.56
CA ARG A 430 21.99 17.82 -23.00
C ARG A 430 20.60 18.16 -23.51
N LYS A 431 19.56 17.84 -22.73
CA LYS A 431 18.16 18.16 -23.08
C LYS A 431 17.91 19.66 -23.14
N VAL A 432 18.34 20.40 -22.13
CA VAL A 432 18.28 21.89 -22.09
C VAL A 432 19.06 22.49 -23.27
N SER A 433 20.27 21.99 -23.54
CA SER A 433 21.08 22.45 -24.68
C SER A 433 20.38 22.22 -26.02
N ARG A 434 19.81 21.02 -26.22
CA ARG A 434 19.04 20.69 -27.43
C ARG A 434 17.84 21.62 -27.62
N ASN A 435 17.12 21.96 -26.55
CA ASN A 435 15.99 22.88 -26.60
C ASN A 435 16.36 24.28 -27.11
N LYS A 436 17.62 24.72 -26.95
CA LYS A 436 18.08 26.03 -27.48
C LYS A 436 18.10 26.06 -29.00
N SER A 437 18.29 24.91 -29.66
CA SER A 437 18.31 24.79 -31.12
C SER A 437 16.97 24.38 -31.73
N LEU A 438 16.02 23.91 -30.92
CA LEU A 438 14.73 23.42 -31.42
C LEU A 438 13.72 24.57 -31.58
N PRO A 439 12.88 24.55 -32.63
CA PRO A 439 11.74 25.45 -32.74
C PRO A 439 10.77 25.33 -31.56
N GLU A 440 10.02 26.38 -31.24
CA GLU A 440 9.17 26.45 -30.03
C GLU A 440 8.20 25.26 -29.91
N GLY A 441 7.54 24.85 -31.00
CA GLY A 441 6.61 23.72 -31.02
C GLY A 441 7.25 22.33 -31.04
N GLN A 442 8.59 22.24 -31.02
CA GLN A 442 9.35 20.98 -31.04
C GLN A 442 10.22 20.79 -29.80
N LYS A 443 10.21 21.74 -28.87
CA LYS A 443 10.96 21.65 -27.62
C LYS A 443 10.52 20.43 -26.81
N LEU A 444 11.50 19.82 -26.15
CA LEU A 444 11.32 18.65 -25.31
C LEU A 444 11.04 19.09 -23.86
N ALA A 445 10.30 18.28 -23.11
CA ALA A 445 10.00 18.57 -21.72
C ALA A 445 11.24 18.44 -20.82
N GLU A 446 11.72 19.55 -20.25
CA GLU A 446 12.84 19.54 -19.30
C GLU A 446 12.45 18.84 -17.99
N LEU A 447 13.42 18.16 -17.36
CA LEU A 447 13.19 17.55 -16.04
C LEU A 447 13.00 18.64 -14.98
N VAL A 448 11.93 18.51 -14.20
CA VAL A 448 11.62 19.42 -13.09
C VAL A 448 11.64 18.72 -11.73
N ARG A 449 11.55 17.38 -11.73
CA ARG A 449 11.45 16.59 -10.50
C ARG A 449 12.26 15.31 -10.56
N ILE A 450 12.90 14.98 -9.44
CA ILE A 450 13.53 13.68 -9.20
C ILE A 450 13.05 13.12 -7.86
N ARG A 451 12.76 11.82 -7.85
CA ARG A 451 12.26 11.11 -6.69
C ARG A 451 13.04 9.83 -6.48
N ILE A 452 13.31 9.48 -5.23
CA ILE A 452 13.87 8.17 -4.85
C ILE A 452 12.88 7.47 -3.91
N GLY A 453 12.32 6.35 -4.37
CA GLY A 453 11.49 5.46 -3.56
C GLY A 453 12.36 4.50 -2.74
N THR A 454 12.32 4.60 -1.42
CA THR A 454 13.19 3.82 -0.51
C THR A 454 12.54 3.60 0.85
N ARG A 455 12.56 2.34 1.31
CA ARG A 455 12.17 1.97 2.68
C ARG A 455 13.38 1.93 3.62
N LEU A 456 14.61 2.17 3.16
CA LEU A 456 15.80 2.08 4.04
C LEU A 456 15.79 2.99 5.26
N PRO A 457 15.21 4.21 5.27
CA PRO A 457 15.04 4.95 6.53
C PRO A 457 14.28 4.16 7.59
N VAL A 458 13.41 3.24 7.18
CA VAL A 458 12.63 2.33 8.04
C VAL A 458 13.36 1.02 8.30
N TYR A 459 13.81 0.34 7.25
CA TYR A 459 14.38 -1.01 7.32
C TYR A 459 15.83 -1.03 7.77
N LEU A 460 16.61 -0.02 7.44
CA LEU A 460 18.05 -0.01 7.65
C LEU A 460 18.58 1.44 7.68
N PRO A 461 18.22 2.24 8.70
CA PRO A 461 18.56 3.66 8.77
C PRO A 461 20.08 3.92 8.75
N GLN A 462 20.89 2.93 9.13
CA GLN A 462 22.35 2.92 9.03
C GLN A 462 22.84 3.16 7.60
N ARG A 463 22.04 2.84 6.57
CA ARG A 463 22.39 3.10 5.17
C ARG A 463 22.52 4.61 4.87
N ILE A 464 21.87 5.46 5.65
CA ILE A 464 21.91 6.92 5.49
C ILE A 464 23.20 7.46 6.13
N THR A 465 24.33 7.15 5.49
CA THR A 465 25.68 7.55 5.89
C THR A 465 25.97 9.01 5.52
N PRO A 466 26.96 9.66 6.15
CA PRO A 466 27.43 10.98 5.72
C PRO A 466 27.84 11.03 4.24
N GLU A 467 28.47 9.96 3.73
CA GLU A 467 28.86 9.84 2.31
C GLU A 467 27.64 9.88 1.39
N LEU A 468 26.59 9.10 1.69
CA LEU A 468 25.34 9.12 0.91
C LEU A 468 24.70 10.52 0.94
N VAL A 469 24.66 11.16 2.11
CA VAL A 469 24.11 12.51 2.26
C VAL A 469 24.86 13.51 1.39
N ASN A 470 26.19 13.43 1.34
CA ASN A 470 27.00 14.29 0.48
C ASN A 470 26.72 14.05 -1.01
N ILE A 471 26.59 12.80 -1.45
CA ILE A 471 26.20 12.46 -2.84
C ILE A 471 24.86 13.12 -3.20
N LEU A 472 23.86 13.00 -2.32
CA LEU A 472 22.53 13.56 -2.54
C LEU A 472 22.54 15.10 -2.55
N LYS A 473 23.37 15.72 -1.69
CA LYS A 473 23.54 17.17 -1.60
C LYS A 473 24.22 17.74 -2.83
N GLU A 474 25.37 17.19 -3.22
CA GLU A 474 26.11 17.60 -4.42
C GLU A 474 25.25 17.49 -5.67
N PHE A 475 24.50 16.39 -5.81
CA PHE A 475 23.57 16.23 -6.90
C PHE A 475 22.47 17.28 -6.90
N LYS A 476 21.83 17.53 -5.74
CA LYS A 476 20.78 18.54 -5.61
C LYS A 476 21.28 19.92 -6.04
N GLU A 477 22.47 20.31 -5.59
CA GLU A 477 23.07 21.62 -5.90
C GLU A 477 23.23 21.81 -7.41
N LYS A 478 23.99 20.92 -8.08
CA LYS A 478 24.21 21.03 -9.53
C LYS A 478 22.93 20.83 -10.36
N ALA A 479 22.06 19.90 -9.98
CA ALA A 479 20.83 19.63 -10.72
C ALA A 479 19.82 20.79 -10.62
N SER A 480 19.87 21.56 -9.52
CA SER A 480 19.07 22.77 -9.38
C SER A 480 19.44 23.81 -10.44
N GLU A 481 20.73 23.98 -10.72
CA GLU A 481 21.23 24.88 -11.77
C GLU A 481 20.80 24.42 -13.18
N ALA A 482 20.63 23.11 -13.38
CA ALA A 482 20.08 22.52 -14.61
C ALA A 482 18.55 22.62 -14.73
N GLY A 483 17.86 23.29 -13.79
CA GLY A 483 16.41 23.55 -13.84
C GLY A 483 15.53 22.56 -13.08
N ILE A 484 16.11 21.56 -12.41
CA ILE A 484 15.35 20.60 -11.58
C ILE A 484 15.00 21.28 -10.25
N LYS A 485 13.71 21.39 -9.93
CA LYS A 485 13.23 22.15 -8.77
C LYS A 485 12.85 21.29 -7.58
N GLN A 486 12.50 20.03 -7.81
CA GLN A 486 11.89 19.18 -6.79
C GLN A 486 12.69 17.89 -6.58
N PHE A 487 13.18 17.69 -5.36
CA PHE A 487 13.97 16.54 -4.94
C PHE A 487 13.26 15.83 -3.79
N LEU A 488 12.72 14.64 -4.03
CA LEU A 488 11.91 13.92 -3.03
C LEU A 488 12.46 12.54 -2.69
N ILE A 489 12.46 12.22 -1.40
CA ILE A 489 12.57 10.84 -0.92
C ILE A 489 11.16 10.35 -0.57
N GLN A 490 10.72 9.26 -1.19
CA GLN A 490 9.45 8.61 -0.90
C GLN A 490 9.71 7.38 -0.03
N THR A 491 9.42 7.51 1.25
CA THR A 491 9.57 6.44 2.24
C THR A 491 8.28 5.68 2.48
N HIS A 492 8.36 4.59 3.25
CA HIS A 492 7.31 3.59 3.41
C HIS A 492 7.21 3.10 4.86
N PHE A 493 6.97 4.03 5.78
CA PHE A 493 6.54 3.77 7.15
C PHE A 493 5.06 3.36 7.18
N MET A 494 4.79 2.35 7.99
CA MET A 494 3.56 1.59 8.14
C MET A 494 2.96 1.65 9.54
N SER A 495 3.79 1.94 10.54
CA SER A 495 3.40 1.98 11.94
C SER A 495 4.10 3.12 12.68
N PRO A 496 3.43 3.80 13.64
CA PRO A 496 4.12 4.75 14.51
C PRO A 496 5.28 4.10 15.29
N MET A 497 5.23 2.78 15.47
CA MET A 497 6.31 2.00 16.06
C MET A 497 7.58 2.03 15.19
N GLU A 498 7.50 2.09 13.86
CA GLU A 498 8.71 2.09 13.03
C GLU A 498 9.51 3.41 13.10
N VAL A 499 8.92 4.48 13.63
CA VAL A 499 9.62 5.74 13.86
C VAL A 499 10.45 5.62 15.15
N SER A 500 11.70 5.25 15.00
CA SER A 500 12.71 5.07 16.04
C SER A 500 13.68 6.27 16.08
N PRO A 501 14.52 6.38 17.13
CA PRO A 501 15.59 7.37 17.14
C PRO A 501 16.52 7.28 15.92
N GLU A 502 16.86 6.07 15.48
CA GLU A 502 17.71 5.83 14.31
C GLU A 502 17.04 6.25 13.01
N SER A 503 15.77 5.91 12.81
CA SER A 503 15.03 6.32 11.61
C SER A 503 14.78 7.83 11.58
N GLY A 504 14.51 8.46 12.74
CA GLY A 504 14.44 9.92 12.87
C GLY A 504 15.77 10.61 12.51
N LYS A 505 16.92 10.04 12.92
CA LYS A 505 18.25 10.55 12.53
C LYS A 505 18.51 10.40 11.03
N ALA A 506 18.13 9.27 10.45
CA ALA A 506 18.21 9.02 9.00
C ALA A 506 17.36 10.02 8.20
N VAL A 507 16.13 10.29 8.64
CA VAL A 507 15.26 11.29 8.00
C VAL A 507 15.87 12.70 8.09
N ARG A 508 16.34 13.13 9.26
CA ARG A 508 17.00 14.44 9.41
C ARG A 508 18.21 14.60 8.48
N ARG A 509 19.00 13.54 8.30
CA ARG A 509 20.13 13.51 7.36
C ARG A 509 19.67 13.73 5.91
N LEU A 510 18.60 13.07 5.47
CA LEU A 510 18.03 13.27 4.13
C LEU A 510 17.49 14.70 3.95
N ILE A 511 16.79 15.23 4.95
CA ILE A 511 16.32 16.61 4.95
C ILE A 511 17.50 17.59 4.84
N SER A 512 18.59 17.36 5.58
CA SER A 512 19.80 18.20 5.53
C SER A 512 20.52 18.17 4.17
N ALA A 513 20.29 17.15 3.34
CA ALA A 513 20.78 17.10 1.96
C ALA A 513 19.96 18.01 1.01
N GLY A 514 18.90 18.66 1.49
CA GLY A 514 17.99 19.46 0.69
C GLY A 514 16.84 18.68 0.05
N TRP A 515 16.59 17.45 0.50
CA TRP A 515 15.57 16.57 -0.08
C TRP A 515 14.31 16.53 0.80
N THR A 516 13.14 16.71 0.19
CA THR A 516 11.86 16.59 0.87
C THR A 516 11.54 15.12 1.14
N VAL A 517 11.28 14.74 2.39
CA VAL A 517 10.91 13.38 2.75
C VAL A 517 9.40 13.25 2.86
N THR A 518 8.83 12.30 2.12
CA THR A 518 7.40 12.02 2.07
C THR A 518 7.10 10.56 2.37
N ASN A 519 5.95 10.23 2.95
CA ASN A 519 5.61 8.85 3.32
C ASN A 519 4.42 8.27 2.52
N GLN A 520 4.56 7.04 2.06
CA GLN A 520 3.50 6.23 1.49
C GLN A 520 3.13 5.12 2.48
N LEU A 521 1.92 5.15 3.01
CA LEU A 521 1.36 4.10 3.87
C LEU A 521 0.59 3.09 3.01
N VAL A 522 0.70 1.80 3.30
CA VAL A 522 -0.25 0.78 2.81
C VAL A 522 -1.23 0.43 3.94
N PHE A 523 -2.52 0.48 3.69
CA PHE A 523 -3.55 0.43 4.72
C PHE A 523 -3.95 -1.02 5.04
N THR A 524 -3.02 -1.78 5.62
CA THR A 524 -3.25 -3.18 6.01
C THR A 524 -4.27 -3.33 7.14
N ALA A 525 -4.78 -4.53 7.36
CA ALA A 525 -5.75 -4.81 8.43
C ALA A 525 -5.25 -4.30 9.80
N ALA A 526 -3.98 -4.55 10.12
CA ALA A 526 -3.34 -4.08 11.34
C ALA A 526 -3.19 -2.55 11.40
N ALA A 527 -2.90 -1.91 10.28
CA ALA A 527 -2.80 -0.45 10.19
C ALA A 527 -4.17 0.24 10.18
N SER A 528 -5.24 -0.48 9.83
CA SER A 528 -6.60 0.04 9.71
C SER A 528 -7.32 0.26 11.04
N ARG A 529 -6.72 -0.13 12.17
CA ARG A 529 -7.29 0.10 13.50
C ARG A 529 -7.39 1.61 13.75
N ARG A 530 -8.60 2.08 14.09
CA ARG A 530 -8.88 3.52 14.32
C ARG A 530 -7.81 4.17 15.19
N GLY A 531 -7.27 5.30 14.78
CA GLY A 531 -6.22 6.07 15.46
C GLY A 531 -4.80 5.67 15.09
N HIS A 532 -4.57 4.46 14.54
CA HIS A 532 -3.21 3.98 14.26
C HIS A 532 -2.53 4.79 13.14
N SER A 533 -3.21 4.98 12.01
CA SER A 533 -2.67 5.78 10.89
C SER A 533 -2.61 7.27 11.22
N ALA A 534 -3.58 7.79 11.98
CA ALA A 534 -3.54 9.15 12.51
C ALA A 534 -2.30 9.36 13.41
N LYS A 535 -2.01 8.42 14.33
CA LYS A 535 -0.81 8.43 15.17
C LYS A 535 0.47 8.38 14.33
N LEU A 536 0.51 7.54 13.29
CA LEU A 536 1.64 7.51 12.37
C LEU A 536 1.87 8.88 11.72
N ARG A 537 0.83 9.53 11.19
CA ARG A 537 0.97 10.86 10.55
C ARG A 537 1.53 11.90 11.53
N GLN A 538 1.03 11.91 12.76
CA GLN A 538 1.56 12.78 13.82
C GLN A 538 3.05 12.57 14.04
N VAL A 539 3.47 11.32 14.27
CA VAL A 539 4.87 10.99 14.59
C VAL A 539 5.80 11.23 13.38
N LEU A 540 5.30 11.02 12.16
CA LEU A 540 6.03 11.38 10.93
C LEU A 540 6.24 12.89 10.82
N ASN A 541 5.22 13.69 11.12
CA ASN A 541 5.34 15.15 11.13
C ASN A 541 6.37 15.64 12.15
N ASP A 542 6.42 15.00 13.32
CA ASP A 542 7.38 15.36 14.39
C ASP A 542 8.84 15.19 13.96
N ILE A 543 9.13 14.35 12.96
CA ILE A 543 10.48 14.14 12.40
C ILE A 543 10.68 14.78 11.02
N GLY A 544 9.74 15.60 10.53
CA GLY A 544 9.88 16.32 9.26
C GLY A 544 9.42 15.54 8.03
N VAL A 545 8.64 14.47 8.19
CA VAL A 545 8.10 13.69 7.06
C VAL A 545 6.67 14.13 6.75
N LEU A 546 6.42 14.42 5.47
CA LEU A 546 5.09 14.74 4.96
C LEU A 546 4.33 13.48 4.53
N PRO A 547 3.13 13.21 5.07
CA PRO A 547 2.28 12.14 4.56
C PRO A 547 1.91 12.41 3.10
N TYR A 548 2.04 11.40 2.23
CA TYR A 548 1.75 11.54 0.79
C TYR A 548 0.58 10.65 0.34
N TYR A 549 0.71 9.32 0.43
CA TYR A 549 -0.37 8.41 0.08
C TYR A 549 -0.76 7.50 1.23
N THR A 550 -2.04 7.15 1.28
CA THR A 550 -2.53 5.95 1.97
C THR A 550 -3.13 5.04 0.91
N PHE A 551 -2.44 3.94 0.63
CA PHE A 551 -2.80 2.97 -0.40
C PHE A 551 -3.68 1.87 0.19
N ALA A 552 -4.76 1.51 -0.49
CA ALA A 552 -5.38 0.21 -0.27
C ALA A 552 -4.39 -0.92 -0.61
N VAL A 553 -4.52 -2.05 0.07
CA VAL A 553 -3.66 -3.23 -0.18
C VAL A 553 -3.96 -3.75 -1.57
N LYS A 554 -2.92 -3.99 -2.37
CA LYS A 554 -3.04 -4.63 -3.69
C LYS A 554 -2.93 -6.13 -3.57
N GLY A 555 -3.34 -6.82 -4.62
CA GLY A 555 -3.26 -8.26 -4.71
C GLY A 555 -4.61 -8.90 -4.43
N TYR A 556 -4.63 -10.21 -4.50
CA TYR A 556 -5.84 -11.00 -4.44
C TYR A 556 -5.83 -11.86 -3.18
N MET A 557 -5.91 -13.18 -3.33
CA MET A 557 -5.96 -14.11 -2.20
C MET A 557 -4.65 -14.13 -1.41
N GLU A 558 -3.49 -13.95 -2.05
CA GLU A 558 -2.19 -13.93 -1.39
C GLU A 558 -2.09 -12.85 -0.29
N ASN A 559 -2.78 -11.73 -0.48
CA ASN A 559 -2.82 -10.62 0.47
C ASN A 559 -4.12 -10.58 1.30
N ASN A 560 -4.99 -11.59 1.19
CA ASN A 560 -6.29 -11.64 1.87
C ASN A 560 -6.19 -11.32 3.37
N ALA A 561 -5.27 -11.98 4.09
CA ALA A 561 -5.09 -11.80 5.54
C ALA A 561 -4.68 -10.37 5.92
N GLY A 562 -3.83 -9.73 5.11
CA GLY A 562 -3.34 -8.37 5.31
C GLY A 562 -4.23 -7.28 4.72
N SER A 563 -5.14 -7.64 3.82
CA SER A 563 -6.03 -6.72 3.12
C SER A 563 -6.97 -6.00 4.07
N THR A 564 -7.46 -4.83 3.69
CA THR A 564 -8.50 -4.06 4.40
C THR A 564 -9.60 -3.76 3.40
N PRO A 565 -10.90 -3.90 3.77
CA PRO A 565 -11.96 -3.61 2.81
C PRO A 565 -11.94 -2.12 2.42
N ASN A 566 -12.30 -1.82 1.19
CA ASN A 566 -12.32 -0.46 0.66
C ASN A 566 -13.27 0.46 1.44
N ALA A 567 -14.35 -0.08 2.02
CA ALA A 567 -15.20 0.70 2.91
C ALA A 567 -14.47 1.20 4.16
N ARG A 568 -13.51 0.44 4.70
CA ARG A 568 -12.78 0.85 5.91
C ARG A 568 -11.77 1.96 5.61
N ILE A 569 -11.18 2.00 4.42
CA ILE A 569 -10.32 3.12 3.99
C ILE A 569 -11.14 4.38 3.66
N VAL A 570 -12.36 4.24 3.12
CA VAL A 570 -13.31 5.37 3.01
C VAL A 570 -13.71 5.87 4.39
N GLN A 571 -14.03 4.96 5.33
CA GLN A 571 -14.32 5.31 6.71
C GLN A 571 -13.16 6.04 7.41
N GLU A 572 -11.90 5.65 7.16
CA GLU A 572 -10.73 6.35 7.72
C GLU A 572 -10.64 7.80 7.24
N GLN A 573 -11.00 8.06 5.98
CA GLN A 573 -11.02 9.40 5.42
C GLN A 573 -12.05 10.30 6.12
N LEU A 574 -13.22 9.74 6.44
CA LEU A 574 -14.34 10.46 7.06
C LEU A 574 -14.18 10.62 8.58
N GLU A 575 -13.67 9.60 9.28
CA GLU A 575 -13.62 9.59 10.75
C GLU A 575 -12.31 10.14 11.34
N GLU A 576 -11.17 9.92 10.67
CA GLU A 576 -9.84 10.17 11.25
C GLU A 576 -9.06 11.21 10.46
N LYS A 577 -8.94 11.03 9.15
CA LYS A 577 -8.11 11.87 8.30
C LYS A 577 -8.58 13.33 8.31
N VAL A 578 -9.90 13.55 8.38
CA VAL A 578 -10.51 14.87 8.46
C VAL A 578 -9.93 15.71 9.60
N ALA A 579 -9.47 15.09 10.70
CA ALA A 579 -8.82 15.77 11.81
C ALA A 579 -7.52 16.49 11.42
N GLY A 580 -6.83 16.00 10.40
CA GLY A 580 -5.61 16.61 9.87
C GLY A 580 -5.79 17.30 8.53
N LYS A 581 -7.05 17.50 8.08
CA LYS A 581 -7.33 18.14 6.78
C LYS A 581 -6.84 19.58 6.81
N ILE A 582 -6.02 19.92 5.83
CA ILE A 582 -5.44 21.25 5.69
C ILE A 582 -6.45 22.11 4.91
N ALA A 583 -6.80 23.27 5.47
CA ALA A 583 -7.69 24.23 4.82
C ALA A 583 -7.01 24.89 3.59
N PRO A 584 -7.77 25.26 2.54
CA PRO A 584 -7.22 25.88 1.34
C PRO A 584 -6.34 27.11 1.58
N GLU A 585 -6.67 27.92 2.59
CA GLU A 585 -5.91 29.09 3.02
C GLU A 585 -4.45 28.79 3.41
N HIS A 586 -4.11 27.54 3.71
CA HIS A 586 -2.76 27.11 4.06
C HIS A 586 -2.01 26.41 2.92
N TYR A 587 -2.61 26.25 1.74
CA TYR A 587 -1.98 25.54 0.62
C TYR A 587 -0.70 26.24 0.14
N ASP A 588 -0.66 27.57 0.13
CA ASP A 588 0.53 28.31 -0.27
C ASP A 588 1.68 28.17 0.72
N ALA A 589 1.40 28.02 2.02
CA ALA A 589 2.42 27.73 3.01
C ALA A 589 3.08 26.37 2.76
N ILE A 590 2.29 25.33 2.52
CA ILE A 590 2.79 23.98 2.26
C ILE A 590 3.58 23.90 0.96
N ARG A 591 3.13 24.61 -0.08
CA ARG A 591 3.81 24.64 -1.39
C ARG A 591 5.27 25.08 -1.29
N LYS A 592 5.61 25.89 -0.28
CA LYS A 592 6.98 26.38 -0.02
C LYS A 592 7.86 25.40 0.75
N PHE A 593 7.28 24.41 1.44
CA PHE A 593 8.06 23.48 2.27
C PHE A 593 9.19 22.76 1.49
N PRO A 594 8.98 22.32 0.23
CA PRO A 594 10.05 21.72 -0.55
C PRO A 594 11.20 22.67 -0.93
N GLU A 595 10.96 23.98 -0.89
CA GLU A 595 11.98 25.01 -1.15
C GLU A 595 12.79 25.30 0.12
N GLU A 596 12.18 25.14 1.29
CA GLU A 596 12.74 25.41 2.63
C GLU A 596 13.01 24.12 3.42
N THR A 597 13.54 23.10 2.77
CA THR A 597 13.72 21.76 3.39
C THR A 597 14.47 21.78 4.72
N SER A 598 15.46 22.65 4.91
CA SER A 598 16.20 22.76 6.18
C SER A 598 15.31 23.14 7.37
N MET A 599 14.16 23.78 7.13
CA MET A 599 13.18 24.20 8.13
C MET A 599 11.94 23.28 8.16
N MET A 600 12.01 22.09 7.54
CA MET A 600 10.84 21.22 7.34
C MET A 600 10.12 20.89 8.65
N VAL A 601 10.84 20.59 9.72
CA VAL A 601 10.25 20.24 11.03
C VAL A 601 9.54 21.46 11.62
N GLU A 602 10.22 22.58 11.65
CA GLU A 602 9.75 23.86 12.17
C GLU A 602 8.52 24.34 11.40
N ASN A 603 8.55 24.26 10.07
CA ASN A 603 7.46 24.64 9.18
C ASN A 603 6.22 23.78 9.39
N ILE A 604 6.39 22.45 9.51
CA ILE A 604 5.28 21.53 9.82
C ILE A 604 4.69 21.83 11.20
N GLN A 605 5.52 22.05 12.21
CA GLN A 605 5.07 22.36 13.57
C GLN A 605 4.35 23.71 13.64
N ALA A 606 4.89 24.73 12.97
CA ALA A 606 4.29 26.06 12.89
C ALA A 606 2.90 25.98 12.24
N LEU A 607 2.77 25.26 11.13
CA LEU A 607 1.49 25.06 10.46
C LEU A 607 0.49 24.28 11.33
N ARG A 608 0.92 23.18 11.96
CA ARG A 608 0.05 22.41 12.87
C ARG A 608 -0.46 23.27 14.03
N LYS A 609 0.39 24.12 14.60
CA LYS A 609 0.00 25.04 15.68
C LYS A 609 -0.97 26.11 15.17
N LEU A 610 -0.66 26.75 14.03
CA LEU A 610 -1.48 27.80 13.43
C LEU A 610 -2.89 27.29 13.08
N ALA A 611 -2.95 26.13 12.42
CA ALA A 611 -4.19 25.51 11.95
C ALA A 611 -4.86 24.62 13.02
N LYS A 612 -4.29 24.52 14.23
CA LYS A 612 -4.74 23.65 15.34
C LYS A 612 -4.91 22.18 14.92
N LEU A 613 -4.02 21.68 14.08
CA LEU A 613 -4.08 20.32 13.54
C LEU A 613 -3.23 19.35 14.40
N PRO A 614 -3.79 18.20 14.85
CA PRO A 614 -3.03 17.17 15.55
C PRO A 614 -1.95 16.53 14.66
N PHE A 615 -2.14 16.55 13.35
CA PHE A 615 -1.21 16.10 12.31
C PHE A 615 -1.63 16.70 10.95
N LEU A 616 -0.75 16.70 9.96
CA LEU A 616 -1.06 17.02 8.57
C LEU A 616 -1.51 15.74 7.85
N ALA A 617 -2.72 15.74 7.30
CA ALA A 617 -3.27 14.59 6.57
C ALA A 617 -2.68 14.44 5.17
N THR A 618 -2.85 13.25 4.57
CA THR A 618 -2.67 13.10 3.11
C THR A 618 -3.87 13.70 2.38
N ASP A 619 -3.66 14.19 1.17
CA ASP A 619 -4.78 14.62 0.31
C ASP A 619 -5.60 13.42 -0.20
N ARG A 620 -4.98 12.24 -0.38
CA ARG A 620 -5.61 11.10 -1.06
C ARG A 620 -5.51 9.78 -0.28
N ASN A 621 -6.62 9.04 -0.28
CA ASN A 621 -6.65 7.57 -0.17
C ASN A 621 -6.76 7.04 -1.60
N VAL A 622 -5.99 6.00 -1.95
CA VAL A 622 -5.91 5.51 -3.34
C VAL A 622 -5.84 3.98 -3.41
N LEU A 623 -6.58 3.37 -4.33
CA LEU A 623 -6.29 2.05 -4.86
C LEU A 623 -5.62 2.24 -6.23
N ASN A 624 -4.58 1.47 -6.54
CA ASN A 624 -4.09 1.47 -7.92
C ASN A 624 -4.97 0.52 -8.73
N LEU A 625 -5.50 1.00 -9.84
CA LEU A 625 -6.37 0.25 -10.72
C LEU A 625 -5.58 -0.25 -11.94
N PRO A 626 -5.67 -1.55 -12.28
CA PRO A 626 -4.97 -2.12 -13.43
C PRO A 626 -5.34 -1.40 -14.72
N GLY A 627 -4.37 -0.82 -15.44
CA GLY A 627 -4.63 -0.15 -16.72
C GLY A 627 -5.27 1.24 -16.60
N VAL A 628 -5.69 1.69 -15.41
CA VAL A 628 -6.54 2.88 -15.26
C VAL A 628 -5.94 3.95 -14.36
N GLY A 629 -5.01 3.59 -13.48
CA GLY A 629 -4.25 4.58 -12.71
C GLY A 629 -4.55 4.44 -11.23
N LYS A 630 -4.98 5.51 -10.56
CA LYS A 630 -5.29 5.48 -9.13
C LYS A 630 -6.67 6.08 -8.89
N SER A 631 -7.53 5.38 -8.16
CA SER A 631 -8.85 5.87 -7.79
C SER A 631 -9.27 5.33 -6.43
N MET A 632 -10.16 6.04 -5.76
CA MET A 632 -10.98 5.54 -4.64
C MET A 632 -12.45 5.89 -4.84
N THR A 633 -12.82 6.28 -6.06
CA THR A 633 -14.20 6.55 -6.44
C THR A 633 -14.74 5.30 -7.12
N PHE A 634 -15.73 4.67 -6.51
CA PHE A 634 -16.36 3.44 -7.00
C PHE A 634 -17.82 3.37 -6.59
N ARG A 635 -18.59 2.57 -7.33
CA ARG A 635 -19.94 2.13 -6.96
C ARG A 635 -19.90 0.70 -6.44
N VAL A 636 -20.76 0.38 -5.47
CA VAL A 636 -20.92 -1.00 -4.99
C VAL A 636 -22.04 -1.64 -5.79
N VAL A 637 -21.70 -2.34 -6.86
CA VAL A 637 -22.68 -2.88 -7.82
C VAL A 637 -23.11 -4.32 -7.51
N GLY A 638 -22.39 -4.99 -6.60
CA GLY A 638 -22.75 -6.35 -6.20
C GLY A 638 -22.18 -6.78 -4.86
N ILE A 639 -22.55 -7.98 -4.43
CA ILE A 639 -21.96 -8.67 -3.29
C ILE A 639 -22.02 -10.18 -3.52
N THR A 640 -20.91 -10.86 -3.23
CA THR A 640 -20.83 -12.32 -3.36
C THR A 640 -21.55 -13.01 -2.20
N ARG A 641 -21.87 -14.30 -2.36
CA ARG A 641 -22.42 -15.14 -1.27
C ARG A 641 -21.51 -15.21 -0.02
N TYR A 642 -20.25 -14.81 -0.14
CA TYR A 642 -19.27 -14.76 0.96
C TYR A 642 -19.22 -13.39 1.66
N GLY A 643 -20.03 -12.42 1.25
CA GLY A 643 -20.03 -11.06 1.80
C GLY A 643 -18.98 -10.13 1.20
N ARG A 644 -18.22 -10.56 0.19
CA ARG A 644 -17.24 -9.72 -0.51
C ARG A 644 -17.95 -8.82 -1.51
N ARG A 645 -17.77 -7.49 -1.40
CA ARG A 645 -18.43 -6.53 -2.31
C ARG A 645 -17.77 -6.53 -3.69
N ILE A 646 -18.58 -6.24 -4.69
CA ILE A 646 -18.15 -6.05 -6.08
C ILE A 646 -18.19 -4.56 -6.35
N LEU A 647 -17.03 -3.98 -6.64
CA LEU A 647 -16.81 -2.56 -6.78
C LEU A 647 -16.56 -2.23 -8.25
N GLU A 648 -17.34 -1.30 -8.80
CA GLU A 648 -17.15 -0.77 -10.14
C GLU A 648 -16.44 0.57 -10.06
N PHE A 649 -15.28 0.68 -10.70
CA PHE A 649 -14.49 1.91 -10.78
C PHE A 649 -14.56 2.53 -12.16
N ASP A 650 -14.65 3.86 -12.15
CA ASP A 650 -14.52 4.69 -13.34
C ASP A 650 -13.07 4.82 -13.81
N HIS A 651 -12.92 5.14 -15.10
CA HIS A 651 -11.64 5.55 -15.62
C HIS A 651 -11.22 6.91 -15.08
N ASP A 652 -9.92 7.06 -14.84
CA ASP A 652 -9.34 8.37 -14.59
C ASP A 652 -9.43 9.20 -15.88
N ASN A 653 -10.44 10.06 -15.96
CA ASN A 653 -10.69 10.94 -17.11
C ASN A 653 -9.51 11.87 -17.43
N THR A 654 -8.55 12.05 -16.51
CA THR A 654 -7.33 12.83 -16.76
C THR A 654 -6.28 12.06 -17.57
N ARG A 655 -6.45 10.75 -17.80
CA ARG A 655 -5.53 9.89 -18.56
C ARG A 655 -5.92 9.75 -20.04
N TRP A 656 -6.47 10.79 -20.67
CA TRP A 656 -6.87 10.83 -22.09
C TRP A 656 -5.78 10.40 -23.08
N HIS A 657 -4.50 10.39 -22.68
CA HIS A 657 -3.39 9.87 -23.48
C HIS A 657 -3.38 8.34 -23.62
N SER A 658 -4.07 7.62 -22.75
CA SER A 658 -3.95 6.17 -22.60
C SER A 658 -4.98 5.43 -23.47
N PRO A 659 -4.56 4.67 -24.50
CA PRO A 659 -5.48 4.03 -25.45
C PRO A 659 -6.35 2.93 -24.82
N ILE A 660 -5.98 2.44 -23.63
CA ILE A 660 -6.77 1.45 -22.91
C ILE A 660 -8.09 2.02 -22.38
N ILE A 661 -8.22 3.34 -22.23
CA ILE A 661 -9.46 3.97 -21.73
C ILE A 661 -10.60 3.84 -22.74
N GLU A 662 -10.30 3.90 -24.03
CA GLU A 662 -11.31 3.71 -25.08
C GLU A 662 -11.67 2.23 -25.30
N LYS A 663 -10.78 1.32 -24.93
CA LYS A 663 -10.92 -0.12 -25.18
C LYS A 663 -11.46 -0.90 -23.99
N MET A 664 -11.20 -0.43 -22.78
CA MET A 664 -11.57 -1.11 -21.56
C MET A 664 -12.86 -0.49 -21.02
N GLY A 665 -13.82 -1.34 -20.64
CA GLY A 665 -14.97 -0.89 -19.84
C GLY A 665 -14.57 -0.59 -18.40
N LYS A 666 -15.57 -0.28 -17.57
CA LYS A 666 -15.40 -0.04 -16.13
C LYS A 666 -14.56 -1.16 -15.47
N VAL A 667 -13.75 -0.79 -14.48
CA VAL A 667 -12.90 -1.76 -13.77
C VAL A 667 -13.68 -2.36 -12.62
N ILE A 668 -13.92 -3.66 -12.69
CA ILE A 668 -14.56 -4.41 -11.61
C ILE A 668 -13.50 -5.00 -10.68
N ILE A 669 -13.65 -4.77 -9.38
CA ILE A 669 -12.84 -5.39 -8.33
C ILE A 669 -13.76 -6.06 -7.32
N ILE A 670 -13.60 -7.37 -7.17
CA ILE A 670 -14.19 -8.11 -6.04
C ILE A 670 -13.23 -8.00 -4.86
N GLU A 671 -13.71 -7.45 -3.75
CA GLU A 671 -12.89 -7.32 -2.55
C GLU A 671 -12.36 -8.68 -2.12
N SER A 672 -11.11 -8.72 -1.64
CA SER A 672 -10.51 -9.98 -1.18
C SER A 672 -11.23 -10.56 0.04
N LYS A 673 -11.88 -9.71 0.84
CA LYS A 673 -12.57 -10.07 2.08
C LYS A 673 -13.81 -9.19 2.32
N SER A 674 -14.73 -9.70 3.13
CA SER A 674 -15.93 -9.00 3.63
C SER A 674 -15.59 -7.85 4.57
#